data_AF-A0A853BL59-F1
#
_entry.id   AF-A0A853BL59-F1
#
_cell.length_a   1.000
_cell.length_b   1.000
_cell.length_c   1.000
_cell.angle_alpha   90.00
_cell.angle_beta   90.00
_cell.angle_gamma   90.00
#
_symmetry.space_group_name_H-M   'P 1'
#
loop_
_entity.id
_entity.type
_entity.pdbx_description
1 polymer ?
#
loop_
_entity_poly.entity_id
_entity_poly.type
_entity_poly.pdbx_seq_one_letter_code
_entity_poly.pdbx_strand_id
1 'polypeptide(L)'
;MDDQAMITRDLALRVCANATEFDEGWIEADSKTVVPFTAPRDTALIERVVAAGRALGVDRLLVCRTRAEYAYEPVTEVAADSRSVVHVIRGWGSEPTDVLVAVEDLSAAVLVTATTLTVAAGPEDFLRPLVGADIEAARTGFAEEARETRDPELLRAAQFYNCLEAGARHARSPRGPGPDLAERLAVRAAAWRAGGAAGPLRTLRGAWTWAMLAVLLAAPFLVPGTGAAVPVAAGMLWLLAQLAWLSRSRTVAFAVLVRVLLAGALLVWPAALVENAVSAALGVPDWVSATYVAVGVEEAVKLAPLPLLGLVARRRLRRMAAVDYLLVAAASGAGFQLAESVLRALPQGPWGGVVPLPAPAFAAFLPGGVAMPHAGVAFAGHGVLTGLIGAGIGLAVVGRRRHGLWLWLVPFAAVWLAVLDHMVFNAAVAEVELGAPLELHPATAVFHGLTGSGGASRWLLAGLLLWCVLLDYRMARAAAAVTPPLPGEPPLGRLRRRAYGRAIRLGVRVPGDIAPVFRWAALVWARLPLRLALTASAMLQEFAVMLVAARRGLGDLGAAWRFLRERRAYAMGAARSGDRPWRRFPPREELRAASRRLEEALLGGAAAAAAVVVATAVVAAGAGAGWPPAGPEGALGPGRAAAGYAAAEAVRHADGWQVPPADAGPALPQPAPAYAAEAVDHGRGWYAALPAAQVPWVWAWGVALVSLLAVGWSVPHDYPRLRVFLREPGRMAGRVLGAFAPGQLPYAVAGLAGLLLPRGVDRTLRRR
;
A
#
# COMPACT_ATOMS: atom_id res chain seq x y z
N MET A 1 23.34 -30.48 -31.40
CA MET A 1 23.92 -31.04 -30.17
C MET A 1 22.99 -32.15 -29.76
N ASP A 2 23.51 -33.37 -29.70
CA ASP A 2 22.73 -34.58 -29.45
C ASP A 2 21.81 -34.43 -28.24
N ASP A 3 20.56 -34.88 -28.40
CA ASP A 3 19.55 -35.03 -27.35
C ASP A 3 20.04 -36.08 -26.33
N GLN A 4 21.07 -35.77 -25.56
CA GLN A 4 21.40 -36.56 -24.38
C GLN A 4 20.20 -36.47 -23.44
N ALA A 5 19.48 -37.59 -23.34
CA ALA A 5 18.40 -37.75 -22.39
C ALA A 5 18.92 -37.36 -21.00
N MET A 6 18.26 -36.39 -20.36
CA MET A 6 18.60 -35.94 -19.02
C MET A 6 18.62 -37.16 -18.09
N ILE A 7 19.77 -37.44 -17.48
CA ILE A 7 19.89 -38.55 -16.54
C ILE A 7 19.34 -38.15 -15.17
N THR A 8 18.92 -39.16 -14.41
CA THR A 8 18.35 -39.03 -13.07
C THR A 8 19.25 -38.21 -12.14
N ARG A 9 20.58 -38.44 -12.20
CA ARG A 9 21.58 -37.68 -11.46
C ARG A 9 21.47 -36.18 -11.70
N ASP A 10 21.28 -35.75 -12.94
CA ASP A 10 21.25 -34.32 -13.30
C ASP A 10 20.00 -33.64 -12.75
N LEU A 11 18.85 -34.31 -12.84
CA LEU A 11 17.61 -33.79 -12.28
C LEU A 11 17.65 -33.78 -10.74
N ALA A 12 18.08 -34.89 -10.13
CA ALA A 12 18.19 -35.01 -8.67
C ALA A 12 19.15 -33.97 -8.09
N LEU A 13 20.34 -33.77 -8.66
CA LEU A 13 21.30 -32.77 -8.18
C LEU A 13 20.82 -31.32 -8.34
N ARG A 14 19.86 -31.05 -9.23
CA ARG A 14 19.29 -29.70 -9.42
C ARG A 14 18.17 -29.37 -8.44
N VAL A 15 17.54 -30.39 -7.84
CA VAL A 15 16.29 -30.25 -7.07
C VAL A 15 16.43 -30.75 -5.63
N CYS A 16 17.24 -31.78 -5.40
CA CYS A 16 17.33 -32.53 -4.17
C CYS A 16 18.71 -32.39 -3.52
N ALA A 17 18.73 -32.25 -2.19
CA ALA A 17 19.95 -32.35 -1.38
C ALA A 17 20.35 -33.82 -1.18
N ASN A 18 19.35 -34.70 -1.04
CA ASN A 18 19.51 -36.14 -0.91
C ASN A 18 18.22 -36.85 -1.39
N ALA A 19 18.12 -38.16 -1.20
CA ALA A 19 16.99 -38.95 -1.70
C ALA A 19 15.61 -38.55 -1.11
N THR A 20 15.57 -37.90 0.05
CA THR A 20 14.33 -37.57 0.80
C THR A 20 14.18 -36.07 1.10
N GLU A 21 15.14 -35.23 0.73
CA GLU A 21 15.14 -33.79 0.99
C GLU A 21 15.43 -32.95 -0.25
N PHE A 22 14.73 -31.83 -0.38
CA PHE A 22 14.98 -30.83 -1.40
C PHE A 22 16.22 -29.99 -1.09
N ASP A 23 16.92 -29.56 -2.13
CA ASP A 23 18.06 -28.65 -2.02
C ASP A 23 17.62 -27.27 -1.53
N GLU A 24 18.33 -26.72 -0.54
CA GLU A 24 18.01 -25.42 0.06
C GLU A 24 18.18 -24.29 -0.97
N GLY A 25 19.21 -24.35 -1.81
CA GLY A 25 19.43 -23.40 -2.90
C GLY A 25 18.29 -23.42 -3.93
N TRP A 26 17.79 -24.60 -4.29
CA TRP A 26 16.63 -24.76 -5.16
C TRP A 26 15.32 -24.25 -4.52
N ILE A 27 15.13 -24.44 -3.22
CA ILE A 27 13.97 -23.89 -2.49
C ILE A 27 14.02 -22.36 -2.46
N GLU A 28 15.20 -21.81 -2.13
CA GLU A 28 15.43 -20.36 -2.08
C GLU A 28 15.26 -19.71 -3.46
N ALA A 29 15.65 -20.42 -4.52
CA ALA A 29 15.43 -20.00 -5.90
C ALA A 29 13.93 -19.83 -6.16
N ASP A 30 13.51 -18.59 -6.45
CA ASP A 30 12.12 -18.16 -6.61
C ASP A 30 11.24 -18.21 -5.32
N SER A 31 11.85 -18.40 -4.14
CA SER A 31 11.16 -18.43 -2.83
C SER A 31 10.00 -19.45 -2.80
N LYS A 32 10.30 -20.71 -3.13
CA LYS A 32 9.30 -21.79 -3.18
C LYS A 32 8.74 -22.07 -1.79
N THR A 33 7.44 -22.37 -1.72
CA THR A 33 6.85 -22.86 -0.48
C THR A 33 7.02 -24.36 -0.42
N VAL A 34 7.52 -24.86 0.71
CA VAL A 34 7.69 -26.29 0.96
C VAL A 34 6.69 -26.76 2.01
N VAL A 35 6.05 -27.90 1.74
CA VAL A 35 5.06 -28.53 2.61
C VAL A 35 5.36 -30.02 2.69
N PRO A 36 5.94 -30.50 3.80
CA PRO A 36 5.92 -31.91 4.11
C PRO A 36 4.52 -32.32 4.60
N PHE A 37 4.09 -33.52 4.23
CA PHE A 37 2.84 -34.13 4.68
C PHE A 37 2.98 -35.66 4.64
N THR A 38 2.13 -36.36 5.39
CA THR A 38 2.05 -37.81 5.35
C THR A 38 0.97 -38.25 4.35
N ALA A 39 1.27 -39.28 3.55
CA ALA A 39 0.31 -39.85 2.62
C ALA A 39 0.58 -41.34 2.38
N PRO A 40 -0.47 -42.17 2.22
CA PRO A 40 -0.31 -43.52 1.73
C PRO A 40 0.20 -43.49 0.28
N ARG A 41 1.07 -44.45 -0.06
CA ARG A 41 1.66 -44.59 -1.40
C ARG A 41 0.70 -45.32 -2.34
N ASP A 42 -0.37 -44.64 -2.71
CA ASP A 42 -1.42 -45.18 -3.56
C ASP A 42 -1.63 -44.36 -4.84
N THR A 43 -2.53 -44.83 -5.70
CA THR A 43 -2.93 -44.11 -6.91
C THR A 43 -3.53 -42.74 -6.57
N ALA A 44 -4.16 -42.57 -5.40
CA ALA A 44 -4.76 -41.30 -5.00
C ALA A 44 -3.70 -40.23 -4.72
N LEU A 45 -2.53 -40.58 -4.17
CA LEU A 45 -1.38 -39.68 -4.08
C LEU A 45 -0.92 -39.24 -5.48
N ILE A 46 -0.77 -40.17 -6.42
CA ILE A 46 -0.35 -39.85 -7.79
C ILE A 46 -1.40 -38.98 -8.52
N GLU A 47 -2.68 -39.24 -8.32
CA GLU A 47 -3.77 -38.40 -8.84
C GLU A 47 -3.69 -36.97 -8.31
N ARG A 48 -3.36 -36.79 -7.02
CA ARG A 48 -3.13 -35.46 -6.43
C ARG A 48 -1.89 -34.78 -7.03
N VAL A 49 -0.79 -35.51 -7.24
CA VAL A 49 0.44 -34.98 -7.90
C VAL A 49 0.15 -34.53 -9.34
N VAL A 50 -0.61 -35.32 -10.08
CA VAL A 50 -1.03 -34.97 -11.44
C VAL A 50 -1.99 -33.78 -11.44
N ALA A 51 -2.94 -33.72 -10.49
CA ALA A 51 -3.83 -32.58 -10.33
C ALA A 51 -3.05 -31.29 -10.01
N ALA A 52 -1.99 -31.37 -9.21
CA ALA A 52 -1.07 -30.29 -8.93
C ALA A 52 -0.36 -29.78 -10.20
N GLY A 53 0.15 -30.68 -11.05
CA GLY A 53 0.70 -30.32 -12.36
C GLY A 53 -0.34 -29.61 -13.25
N ARG A 54 -1.54 -30.18 -13.36
CA ARG A 54 -2.64 -29.58 -14.15
C ARG A 54 -3.08 -28.22 -13.62
N ALA A 55 -2.98 -27.96 -12.31
CA ALA A 55 -3.27 -26.65 -11.72
C ALA A 55 -2.30 -25.57 -12.22
N LEU A 56 -1.05 -25.93 -12.52
CA LEU A 56 -0.08 -25.06 -13.20
C LEU A 56 -0.24 -25.02 -14.72
N GLY A 57 -1.10 -25.86 -15.29
CA GLY A 57 -1.33 -25.89 -16.73
C GLY A 57 -0.15 -26.46 -17.50
N VAL A 58 0.56 -27.39 -16.87
CA VAL A 58 1.61 -28.18 -17.53
C VAL A 58 0.99 -29.40 -18.18
N ASP A 59 1.50 -29.73 -19.36
CA ASP A 59 1.03 -30.86 -20.16
C ASP A 59 1.88 -32.12 -19.88
N ARG A 60 3.08 -31.93 -19.30
CA ARG A 60 4.06 -32.98 -19.07
C ARG A 60 4.75 -32.82 -17.72
N LEU A 61 5.23 -33.94 -17.19
CA LEU A 61 5.92 -34.07 -15.91
C LEU A 61 7.19 -34.89 -16.11
N LEU A 62 8.21 -34.57 -15.32
CA LEU A 62 9.47 -35.30 -15.25
C LEU A 62 9.40 -36.27 -14.08
N VAL A 63 9.72 -37.55 -14.31
CA VAL A 63 9.62 -38.62 -13.31
C VAL A 63 10.92 -39.40 -13.25
N CYS A 64 11.50 -39.55 -12.05
CA CYS A 64 12.69 -40.37 -11.84
C CYS A 64 12.76 -40.94 -10.41
N ARG A 65 13.64 -41.91 -10.19
CA ARG A 65 14.00 -42.42 -8.85
C ARG A 65 15.07 -41.50 -8.23
N THR A 66 15.11 -41.31 -6.91
CA THR A 66 16.10 -40.37 -6.31
C THR A 66 17.30 -41.02 -5.64
N ARG A 67 17.31 -42.35 -5.49
CA ARG A 67 18.45 -43.06 -4.87
C ARG A 67 19.67 -43.11 -5.80
N ALA A 68 20.85 -43.09 -5.19
CA ALA A 68 22.13 -43.04 -5.91
C ALA A 68 22.35 -44.24 -6.85
N GLU A 69 21.81 -45.41 -6.52
CA GLU A 69 21.87 -46.61 -7.36
C GLU A 69 21.16 -46.44 -8.72
N TYR A 70 20.22 -45.50 -8.83
CA TYR A 70 19.49 -45.19 -10.08
C TYR A 70 20.01 -43.93 -10.77
N ALA A 71 21.16 -43.39 -10.35
CA ALA A 71 21.68 -42.10 -10.82
C ALA A 71 21.86 -42.02 -12.36
N TYR A 72 22.15 -43.14 -13.02
CA TYR A 72 22.39 -43.19 -14.46
C TYR A 72 21.16 -43.56 -15.30
N GLU A 73 20.00 -43.73 -14.66
CA GLU A 73 18.76 -43.99 -15.39
C GLU A 73 18.23 -42.73 -16.07
N PRO A 74 17.58 -42.85 -17.24
CA PRO A 74 17.00 -41.69 -17.92
C PRO A 74 15.82 -41.13 -17.11
N VAL A 75 15.72 -39.80 -17.05
CA VAL A 75 14.49 -39.14 -16.58
C VAL A 75 13.38 -39.41 -17.60
N THR A 76 12.24 -39.90 -17.10
CA THR A 76 11.10 -40.16 -17.98
C THR A 76 10.19 -38.95 -18.03
N GLU A 77 10.03 -38.38 -19.22
CA GLU A 77 9.02 -37.37 -19.50
C GLU A 77 7.68 -38.06 -19.79
N VAL A 78 6.66 -37.76 -18.98
CA VAL A 78 5.32 -38.34 -19.12
C VAL A 78 4.27 -37.25 -19.30
N ALA A 79 3.17 -37.59 -19.97
CA ALA A 79 2.00 -36.74 -19.98
C ALA A 79 1.49 -36.52 -18.54
N ALA A 80 0.93 -35.34 -18.26
CA ALA A 80 0.36 -34.98 -16.97
C ALA A 80 -0.98 -35.72 -16.72
N ASP A 81 -0.92 -37.05 -16.67
CA ASP A 81 -2.00 -37.96 -16.35
C ASP A 81 -1.53 -39.11 -15.45
N SER A 82 -2.43 -39.59 -14.58
CA SER A 82 -2.08 -40.57 -13.56
C SER A 82 -1.70 -41.92 -14.15
N ARG A 83 -2.24 -42.30 -15.32
CA ARG A 83 -1.95 -43.59 -15.93
C ARG A 83 -0.51 -43.63 -16.41
N SER A 84 -0.04 -42.57 -17.06
CA SER A 84 1.34 -42.46 -17.52
C SER A 84 2.34 -42.50 -16.35
N VAL A 85 2.09 -41.73 -15.28
CA VAL A 85 2.96 -41.73 -14.09
C VAL A 85 2.97 -43.11 -13.41
N VAL A 86 1.79 -43.72 -13.20
CA VAL A 86 1.69 -45.06 -12.58
C VAL A 86 2.34 -46.13 -13.46
N HIS A 87 2.22 -46.03 -14.78
CA HIS A 87 2.85 -46.97 -15.71
C HIS A 87 4.37 -46.96 -15.56
N VAL A 88 4.98 -45.77 -15.50
CA VAL A 88 6.43 -45.62 -15.25
C VAL A 88 6.83 -46.21 -13.90
N ILE A 89 6.12 -45.86 -12.82
CA ILE A 89 6.43 -46.34 -11.48
C ILE A 89 6.32 -47.87 -11.40
N ARG A 90 5.29 -48.47 -12.00
CA ARG A 90 5.11 -49.93 -12.04
C ARG A 90 6.19 -50.62 -12.89
N GLY A 91 6.74 -49.93 -13.89
CA GLY A 91 7.84 -50.43 -14.71
C GLY A 91 9.15 -50.63 -13.93
N TRP A 92 9.30 -50.00 -12.76
CA TRP A 92 10.49 -50.12 -11.91
C TRP A 92 10.50 -51.35 -11.00
N GLY A 93 9.41 -52.11 -10.94
CA GLY A 93 9.27 -53.31 -10.12
C GLY A 93 8.42 -53.11 -8.86
N SER A 94 8.39 -54.14 -8.00
CA SER A 94 7.56 -54.16 -6.78
C SER A 94 8.26 -53.58 -5.55
N GLU A 95 9.56 -53.31 -5.62
CA GLU A 95 10.30 -52.76 -4.49
C GLU A 95 9.95 -51.28 -4.26
N PRO A 96 9.56 -50.89 -3.04
CA PRO A 96 9.23 -49.51 -2.73
C PRO A 96 10.47 -48.61 -2.82
N THR A 97 10.48 -47.68 -3.78
CA THR A 97 11.59 -46.73 -3.99
C THR A 97 11.16 -45.26 -3.82
N ASP A 98 12.12 -44.35 -3.70
CA ASP A 98 11.90 -42.90 -3.61
C ASP A 98 11.69 -42.30 -5.01
N VAL A 99 10.63 -41.51 -5.18
CA VAL A 99 10.19 -40.99 -6.48
C VAL A 99 10.16 -39.46 -6.48
N LEU A 100 10.79 -38.86 -7.48
CA LEU A 100 10.69 -37.43 -7.76
C LEU A 100 9.77 -37.21 -8.97
N VAL A 101 8.77 -36.35 -8.78
CA VAL A 101 7.93 -35.82 -9.86
C VAL A 101 8.10 -34.32 -9.93
N ALA A 102 8.66 -33.81 -11.03
CA ALA A 102 8.98 -32.39 -11.21
C ALA A 102 8.26 -31.79 -12.43
N VAL A 103 8.03 -30.47 -12.36
CA VAL A 103 7.60 -29.68 -13.51
C VAL A 103 8.80 -29.41 -14.43
N GLU A 104 8.59 -29.35 -15.75
CA GLU A 104 9.65 -29.19 -16.78
C GLU A 104 10.63 -28.03 -16.48
N ASP A 105 10.15 -26.87 -16.01
CA ASP A 105 11.00 -25.71 -15.69
C ASP A 105 11.58 -25.72 -14.26
N LEU A 106 11.38 -26.82 -13.52
CA LEU A 106 11.78 -27.01 -12.12
C LEU A 106 11.20 -25.97 -11.17
N SER A 107 10.09 -25.32 -11.52
CA SER A 107 9.39 -24.37 -10.64
C SER A 107 8.65 -25.05 -9.48
N ALA A 108 8.35 -26.35 -9.61
CA ALA A 108 7.70 -27.16 -8.58
C ALA A 108 8.08 -28.64 -8.70
N ALA A 109 8.06 -29.35 -7.56
CA ALA A 109 8.30 -30.78 -7.50
C ALA A 109 7.62 -31.43 -6.29
N VAL A 110 7.38 -32.74 -6.37
CA VAL A 110 6.96 -33.61 -5.27
C VAL A 110 7.95 -34.75 -5.13
N LEU A 111 8.43 -34.95 -3.90
CA LEU A 111 9.27 -36.05 -3.51
C LEU A 111 8.44 -37.02 -2.66
N VAL A 112 8.20 -38.22 -3.18
CA VAL A 112 7.47 -39.29 -2.51
C VAL A 112 8.52 -40.29 -2.01
N THR A 113 8.70 -40.38 -0.69
CA THR A 113 9.73 -41.27 -0.14
C THR A 113 9.26 -42.72 -0.10
N ALA A 114 10.16 -43.61 0.28
CA ALA A 114 9.87 -45.01 0.48
C ALA A 114 8.84 -45.24 1.60
N THR A 115 8.76 -44.30 2.56
CA THR A 115 7.89 -44.30 3.73
C THR A 115 6.57 -43.55 3.46
N THR A 116 5.89 -43.09 4.52
CA THR A 116 4.68 -42.25 4.39
C THR A 116 5.01 -40.77 4.18
N LEU A 117 6.29 -40.38 4.27
CA LEU A 117 6.72 -39.00 4.08
C LEU A 117 6.57 -38.59 2.60
N THR A 118 5.91 -37.48 2.37
CA THR A 118 5.89 -36.80 1.07
C THR A 118 6.24 -35.34 1.28
N VAL A 119 7.09 -34.78 0.41
CA VAL A 119 7.48 -33.38 0.45
C VAL A 119 7.11 -32.74 -0.87
N ALA A 120 6.30 -31.68 -0.83
CA ALA A 120 5.97 -30.89 -2.02
C ALA A 120 6.56 -29.49 -1.92
N ALA A 121 7.12 -29.00 -3.01
CA ALA A 121 7.69 -27.66 -3.12
C ALA A 121 7.21 -26.97 -4.39
N GLY A 122 6.73 -25.73 -4.26
CA GLY A 122 6.23 -24.98 -5.41
C GLY A 122 5.37 -23.78 -5.04
N PRO A 123 4.67 -23.19 -6.03
CA PRO A 123 3.70 -22.13 -5.79
C PRO A 123 2.41 -22.66 -5.14
N GLU A 124 1.62 -21.78 -4.53
CA GLU A 124 0.38 -22.16 -3.83
C GLU A 124 -0.58 -23.00 -4.67
N ASP A 125 -0.71 -22.70 -5.98
CA ASP A 125 -1.62 -23.44 -6.86
C ASP A 125 -1.20 -24.89 -7.10
N PHE A 126 0.10 -25.18 -6.99
CA PHE A 126 0.63 -26.53 -7.06
C PHE A 126 0.41 -27.27 -5.74
N LEU A 127 0.55 -26.56 -4.61
CA LEU A 127 0.45 -27.19 -3.29
C LEU A 127 -0.98 -27.51 -2.87
N ARG A 128 -1.96 -26.67 -3.23
CA ARG A 128 -3.34 -26.83 -2.75
C ARG A 128 -4.00 -28.16 -3.14
N PRO A 129 -3.83 -28.71 -4.35
CA PRO A 129 -4.33 -30.04 -4.69
C PRO A 129 -3.71 -31.17 -3.85
N LEU A 130 -2.51 -30.96 -3.29
CA LEU A 130 -1.77 -31.96 -2.52
C LEU A 130 -2.21 -31.97 -1.05
N VAL A 131 -2.23 -30.78 -0.43
CA VAL A 131 -2.36 -30.61 1.02
C VAL A 131 -3.60 -29.83 1.47
N GLY A 132 -4.44 -29.41 0.53
CA GLY A 132 -5.63 -28.59 0.79
C GLY A 132 -5.38 -27.08 0.73
N ALA A 133 -6.45 -26.31 0.94
CA ALA A 133 -6.43 -24.86 0.74
C ALA A 133 -5.61 -24.07 1.77
N ASP A 134 -5.44 -24.61 2.98
CA ASP A 134 -4.70 -24.00 4.08
C ASP A 134 -3.34 -24.68 4.26
N ILE A 135 -2.36 -24.21 3.48
CA ILE A 135 -0.97 -24.70 3.50
C ILE A 135 -0.35 -24.57 4.89
N GLU A 136 -0.70 -23.51 5.61
CA GLU A 136 -0.19 -23.25 6.95
C GLU A 136 -0.76 -24.27 7.96
N ALA A 137 -2.04 -24.61 7.86
CA ALA A 137 -2.65 -25.69 8.64
C ALA A 137 -2.03 -27.04 8.32
N ALA A 138 -1.80 -27.37 7.04
CA ALA A 138 -1.15 -28.61 6.64
C ALA A 138 0.25 -28.79 7.28
N ARG A 139 1.08 -27.74 7.23
CA ARG A 139 2.40 -27.74 7.91
C ARG A 139 2.29 -27.88 9.43
N THR A 140 1.26 -27.31 10.03
CA THR A 140 1.03 -27.40 11.48
C THR A 140 0.61 -28.83 11.86
N GLY A 141 -0.33 -29.42 11.12
CA GLY A 141 -0.77 -30.79 11.32
C GLY A 141 0.36 -31.80 11.13
N PHE A 142 1.21 -31.63 10.10
CA PHE A 142 2.40 -32.46 9.94
C PHE A 142 3.37 -32.37 11.13
N ALA A 143 3.58 -31.16 11.67
CA ALA A 143 4.43 -30.97 12.83
C ALA A 143 3.83 -31.58 14.12
N GLU A 144 2.51 -31.58 14.26
CA GLU A 144 1.79 -32.24 15.36
C GLU A 144 1.90 -33.76 15.23
N GLU A 145 1.62 -34.32 14.05
CA GLU A 145 1.75 -35.74 13.76
C GLU A 145 3.18 -36.26 13.98
N ALA A 146 4.20 -35.53 13.51
CA ALA A 146 5.60 -35.88 13.75
C ALA A 146 5.94 -35.96 15.24
N ARG A 147 5.34 -35.08 16.08
CA ARG A 147 5.54 -35.10 17.53
C ARG A 147 4.78 -36.23 18.22
N GLU A 148 3.56 -36.50 17.77
CA GLU A 148 2.70 -37.54 18.33
C GLU A 148 3.27 -38.94 18.03
N THR A 149 3.67 -39.18 16.78
CA THR A 149 4.25 -40.46 16.33
C THR A 149 5.68 -40.66 16.83
N ARG A 150 6.42 -39.58 17.09
CA ARG A 150 7.86 -39.57 17.40
C ARG A 150 8.71 -40.26 16.32
N ASP A 151 8.23 -40.29 15.09
CA ASP A 151 8.98 -40.82 13.95
C ASP A 151 10.23 -39.94 13.70
N PRO A 152 11.45 -40.49 13.76
CA PRO A 152 12.68 -39.73 13.53
C PRO A 152 12.75 -39.06 12.15
N GLU A 153 12.20 -39.69 11.12
CA GLU A 153 12.19 -39.16 9.75
C GLU A 153 11.24 -37.95 9.66
N LEU A 154 10.01 -38.08 10.21
CA LEU A 154 9.03 -37.00 10.23
C LEU A 154 9.50 -35.82 11.09
N LEU A 155 10.13 -36.09 12.24
CA LEU A 155 10.70 -35.04 13.10
C LEU A 155 11.84 -34.30 12.42
N ARG A 156 12.74 -35.03 11.72
CA ARG A 156 13.82 -34.42 10.94
C ARG A 156 13.25 -33.52 9.84
N ALA A 157 12.29 -34.01 9.05
CA ALA A 157 11.65 -33.23 7.99
C ALA A 157 10.91 -32.00 8.56
N ALA A 158 10.20 -32.15 9.69
CA ALA A 158 9.49 -31.06 10.35
C ALA A 158 10.45 -29.98 10.87
N GLN A 159 11.66 -30.36 11.30
CA GLN A 159 12.72 -29.45 11.69
C GLN A 159 13.37 -28.78 10.47
N PHE A 160 13.80 -29.56 9.47
CA PHE A 160 14.47 -29.09 8.27
C PHE A 160 13.63 -28.08 7.50
N TYR A 161 12.35 -28.37 7.29
CA TYR A 161 11.42 -27.48 6.58
C TYR A 161 10.77 -26.41 7.47
N ASN A 162 11.23 -26.23 8.71
CA ASN A 162 10.74 -25.20 9.64
C ASN A 162 9.22 -25.29 9.90
N CYS A 163 8.68 -26.50 10.08
CA CYS A 163 7.28 -26.72 10.49
C CYS A 163 7.10 -26.61 12.01
N LEU A 164 8.16 -26.92 12.77
CA LEU A 164 8.19 -26.77 14.23
C LEU A 164 8.36 -25.29 14.63
N GLU A 165 7.59 -24.83 15.62
CA GLU A 165 7.70 -23.44 16.09
C GLU A 165 9.06 -23.14 16.76
N ALA A 166 9.66 -22.03 16.33
CA ALA A 166 10.87 -21.46 16.94
C ALA A 166 10.61 -21.11 18.43
N GLY A 167 11.37 -21.71 19.34
CA GLY A 167 11.29 -21.45 20.78
C GLY A 167 10.39 -22.38 21.60
N ALA A 168 9.82 -23.44 21.01
CA ALA A 168 9.31 -24.57 21.78
C ALA A 168 10.44 -25.15 22.67
N ARG A 169 10.13 -25.83 23.80
CA ARG A 169 11.14 -26.36 24.75
C ARG A 169 12.22 -27.25 24.10
N HIS A 170 12.00 -27.72 22.87
CA HIS A 170 12.92 -28.55 22.08
C HIS A 170 13.39 -27.91 20.75
N ALA A 171 12.99 -26.68 20.45
CA ALA A 171 13.41 -25.98 19.24
C ALA A 171 14.69 -25.17 19.50
N ARG A 172 15.75 -25.42 18.73
CA ARG A 172 17.05 -24.71 18.83
C ARG A 172 17.01 -23.26 18.31
N SER A 173 15.85 -22.75 17.92
CA SER A 173 15.73 -21.42 17.30
C SER A 173 15.72 -20.30 18.36
N PRO A 174 16.41 -19.17 18.11
CA PRO A 174 16.43 -18.03 19.03
C PRO A 174 15.03 -17.45 19.27
N ARG A 175 14.74 -17.01 20.50
CA ARG A 175 13.53 -16.24 20.79
C ARG A 175 13.49 -14.97 19.93
N GLY A 176 12.35 -14.68 19.32
CA GLY A 176 12.15 -13.47 18.53
C GLY A 176 12.34 -12.18 19.33
N PRO A 177 12.57 -11.03 18.66
CA PRO A 177 12.80 -9.76 19.33
C PRO A 177 11.58 -9.29 20.13
N GLY A 178 11.81 -8.62 21.28
CA GLY A 178 10.76 -8.04 22.13
C GLY A 178 10.01 -6.84 21.51
N PRO A 179 8.90 -6.39 22.14
CA PRO A 179 8.05 -5.32 21.60
C PRO A 179 8.71 -3.93 21.67
N ASP A 180 8.46 -3.11 20.64
CA ASP A 180 8.84 -1.68 20.65
C ASP A 180 7.81 -0.80 21.38
N LEU A 181 8.11 0.49 21.53
CA LEU A 181 7.24 1.45 22.24
C LEU A 181 5.85 1.51 21.60
N ALA A 182 5.78 1.62 20.26
CA ALA A 182 4.53 1.67 19.53
C ALA A 182 3.67 0.40 19.76
N GLU A 183 4.27 -0.78 19.78
CA GLU A 183 3.56 -2.03 20.06
C GLU A 183 3.07 -2.12 21.49
N ARG A 184 3.85 -1.67 22.49
CA ARG A 184 3.42 -1.61 23.90
C ARG A 184 2.23 -0.69 24.07
N LEU A 185 2.27 0.49 23.44
CA LEU A 185 1.16 1.43 23.44
C LEU A 185 -0.07 0.88 22.72
N ALA A 186 0.12 0.17 21.60
CA ALA A 186 -0.98 -0.46 20.86
C ALA A 186 -1.69 -1.53 21.70
N VAL A 187 -0.94 -2.37 22.42
CA VAL A 187 -1.49 -3.39 23.32
C VAL A 187 -2.24 -2.74 24.49
N ARG A 188 -1.66 -1.73 25.15
CA ARG A 188 -2.34 -0.97 26.21
C ARG A 188 -3.63 -0.32 25.72
N ALA A 189 -3.59 0.31 24.54
CA ALA A 189 -4.76 0.92 23.93
C ALA A 189 -5.82 -0.11 23.54
N ALA A 190 -5.43 -1.31 23.12
CA ALA A 190 -6.36 -2.41 22.85
C ALA A 190 -7.04 -2.90 24.15
N ALA A 191 -6.29 -3.06 25.24
CA ALA A 191 -6.83 -3.43 26.55
C ALA A 191 -7.86 -2.40 27.05
N TRP A 192 -7.58 -1.09 26.91
CA TRP A 192 -8.53 -0.04 27.26
C TRP A 192 -9.81 -0.07 26.41
N ARG A 193 -9.71 -0.44 25.12
CA ARG A 193 -10.88 -0.59 24.25
C ARG A 193 -11.73 -1.83 24.58
N ALA A 194 -11.12 -2.85 25.18
CA ALA A 194 -11.81 -4.07 25.60
C ALA A 194 -12.46 -3.94 26.99
N GLY A 195 -12.03 -2.98 27.81
CA GLY A 195 -12.57 -2.76 29.16
C GLY A 195 -13.95 -2.09 29.19
N GLY A 196 -14.61 -2.14 30.36
CA GLY A 196 -15.97 -1.61 30.57
C GLY A 196 -16.16 -0.11 30.29
N ALA A 197 -15.10 0.69 30.42
CA ALA A 197 -15.12 2.14 30.13
C ALA A 197 -15.20 2.47 28.62
N ALA A 198 -15.03 1.49 27.73
CA ALA A 198 -15.00 1.72 26.28
C ALA A 198 -16.33 2.22 25.71
N GLY A 199 -17.46 1.93 26.36
CA GLY A 199 -18.78 2.43 25.95
C GLY A 199 -18.90 3.96 26.12
N PRO A 200 -18.82 4.48 27.36
CA PRO A 200 -18.89 5.91 27.65
C PRO A 200 -17.88 6.75 26.86
N LEU A 201 -16.62 6.28 26.75
CA LEU A 201 -15.58 6.98 25.99
C LEU A 201 -15.91 7.08 24.50
N ARG A 202 -16.54 6.06 23.90
CA ARG A 202 -17.00 6.11 22.50
C ARG A 202 -18.09 7.16 22.30
N THR A 203 -19.02 7.26 23.26
CA THR A 203 -20.10 8.26 23.26
C THR A 203 -19.54 9.66 23.38
N LEU A 204 -18.72 9.92 24.40
CA LEU A 204 -18.09 11.22 24.64
C LEU A 204 -17.28 11.66 23.43
N ARG A 205 -16.49 10.74 22.85
CA ARG A 205 -15.74 11.00 21.63
C ARG A 205 -16.66 11.38 20.47
N GLY A 206 -17.78 10.68 20.27
CA GLY A 206 -18.76 10.99 19.23
C GLY A 206 -19.36 12.38 19.42
N ALA A 207 -19.87 12.67 20.62
CA ALA A 207 -20.44 13.97 20.98
C ALA A 207 -19.42 15.11 20.78
N TRP A 208 -18.19 14.92 21.27
CA TRP A 208 -17.08 15.86 21.07
C TRP A 208 -16.82 16.14 19.59
N THR A 209 -16.72 15.10 18.76
CA THR A 209 -16.46 15.30 17.32
C THR A 209 -17.60 16.04 16.61
N TRP A 210 -18.86 15.83 17.00
CA TRP A 210 -19.97 16.59 16.45
C TRP A 210 -19.97 18.05 16.91
N ALA A 211 -19.69 18.29 18.20
CA ALA A 211 -19.55 19.64 18.72
C ALA A 211 -18.41 20.41 18.01
N MET A 212 -17.24 19.77 17.83
CA MET A 212 -16.14 20.37 17.09
C MET A 212 -16.47 20.62 15.62
N LEU A 213 -17.25 19.74 14.96
CA LEU A 213 -17.73 20.02 13.61
C LEU A 213 -18.63 21.26 13.58
N ALA A 214 -19.55 21.41 14.53
CA ALA A 214 -20.39 22.60 14.63
C ALA A 214 -19.55 23.87 14.81
N VAL A 215 -18.54 23.84 15.70
CA VAL A 215 -17.60 24.96 15.89
C VAL A 215 -16.84 25.28 14.61
N LEU A 216 -16.30 24.26 13.92
CA LEU A 216 -15.54 24.45 12.67
C LEU A 216 -16.40 25.11 11.58
N LEU A 217 -17.67 24.76 11.49
CA LEU A 217 -18.61 25.32 10.52
C LEU A 217 -19.14 26.70 10.92
N ALA A 218 -19.24 26.99 12.22
CA ALA A 218 -19.76 28.26 12.73
C ALA A 218 -18.69 29.37 12.76
N ALA A 219 -17.42 29.03 13.02
CA ALA A 219 -16.35 30.01 13.18
C ALA A 219 -16.14 30.95 11.96
N PRO A 220 -16.28 30.51 10.69
CA PRO A 220 -16.17 31.41 9.54
C PRO A 220 -17.18 32.57 9.55
N PHE A 221 -18.33 32.44 10.20
CA PHE A 221 -19.30 33.54 10.31
C PHE A 221 -18.87 34.61 11.32
N LEU A 222 -17.98 34.25 12.24
CA LEU A 222 -17.50 35.12 13.32
C LEU A 222 -16.09 35.65 13.03
N VAL A 223 -15.31 34.86 12.28
CA VAL A 223 -13.97 35.18 11.81
C VAL A 223 -13.89 34.78 10.32
N PRO A 224 -14.31 35.64 9.39
CA PRO A 224 -14.39 35.35 7.95
C PRO A 224 -13.11 34.78 7.34
N GLY A 225 -11.95 35.19 7.86
CA GLY A 225 -10.63 34.69 7.42
C GLY A 225 -10.42 33.18 7.58
N THR A 226 -11.22 32.49 8.38
CA THR A 226 -11.09 31.05 8.62
C THR A 226 -11.80 30.16 7.59
N GLY A 227 -12.57 30.76 6.66
CA GLY A 227 -13.43 30.02 5.72
C GLY A 227 -12.68 29.09 4.75
N ALA A 228 -11.42 29.40 4.43
CA ALA A 228 -10.63 28.62 3.47
C ALA A 228 -10.16 27.25 4.01
N ALA A 229 -10.09 27.05 5.32
CA ALA A 229 -9.51 25.80 5.84
C ALA A 229 -10.38 24.57 5.61
N VAL A 230 -11.70 24.71 5.59
CA VAL A 230 -12.61 23.58 5.35
C VAL A 230 -12.39 22.98 3.96
N PRO A 231 -12.45 23.74 2.84
CA PRO A 231 -12.21 23.18 1.52
C PRO A 231 -10.76 22.68 1.34
N VAL A 232 -9.76 23.35 1.92
CA VAL A 232 -8.36 22.89 1.87
C VAL A 232 -8.19 21.57 2.61
N ALA A 233 -8.68 21.46 3.85
CA ALA A 233 -8.59 20.24 4.64
C ALA A 233 -9.34 19.08 3.97
N ALA A 234 -10.55 19.33 3.45
CA ALA A 234 -11.31 18.34 2.71
C ALA A 234 -10.59 17.90 1.43
N GLY A 235 -9.93 18.82 0.71
CA GLY A 235 -9.12 18.51 -0.46
C GLY A 235 -7.90 17.64 -0.14
N MET A 236 -7.18 17.93 0.94
CA MET A 236 -6.04 17.13 1.40
C MET A 236 -6.47 15.75 1.90
N LEU A 237 -7.60 15.67 2.62
CA LEU A 237 -8.20 14.39 3.00
C LEU A 237 -8.64 13.58 1.78
N TRP A 238 -9.16 14.25 0.73
CA TRP A 238 -9.53 13.61 -0.52
C TRP A 238 -8.32 13.08 -1.29
N LEU A 239 -7.22 13.82 -1.35
CA LEU A 239 -5.93 13.31 -1.86
C LEU A 239 -5.52 12.02 -1.15
N LEU A 240 -5.53 12.01 0.18
CA LEU A 240 -5.15 10.81 0.94
C LEU A 240 -6.15 9.66 0.74
N ALA A 241 -7.44 9.96 0.58
CA ALA A 241 -8.45 8.96 0.28
C ALA A 241 -8.19 8.31 -1.09
N GLN A 242 -7.89 9.10 -2.13
CA GLN A 242 -7.51 8.58 -3.46
C GLN A 242 -6.27 7.69 -3.37
N LEU A 243 -5.19 8.17 -2.73
CA LEU A 243 -3.96 7.39 -2.57
C LEU A 243 -4.17 6.11 -1.75
N ALA A 244 -4.93 6.17 -0.65
CA ALA A 244 -5.21 5.03 0.21
C ALA A 244 -6.14 4.00 -0.46
N TRP A 245 -6.99 4.44 -1.40
CA TRP A 245 -7.82 3.58 -2.23
C TRP A 245 -6.98 2.82 -3.26
N LEU A 246 -6.11 3.53 -3.98
CA LEU A 246 -5.21 2.95 -4.99
C LEU A 246 -4.14 2.04 -4.37
N SER A 247 -3.70 2.35 -3.15
CA SER A 247 -2.70 1.59 -2.39
C SER A 247 -3.29 0.31 -1.76
N ARG A 248 -3.76 -0.61 -2.61
CA ARG A 248 -4.47 -1.83 -2.20
C ARG A 248 -3.66 -2.72 -1.26
N SER A 249 -2.34 -2.72 -1.36
CA SER A 249 -1.41 -3.48 -0.52
C SER A 249 -1.08 -2.83 0.85
N ARG A 250 -1.64 -1.66 1.17
CA ARG A 250 -1.27 -0.91 2.38
C ARG A 250 -1.45 -1.69 3.68
N THR A 251 -0.52 -1.51 4.61
CA THR A 251 -0.56 -2.04 5.98
C THR A 251 -0.82 -0.95 7.01
N VAL A 252 -0.68 0.32 6.64
CA VAL A 252 -1.03 1.46 7.51
C VAL A 252 -2.53 1.73 7.48
N ALA A 253 -3.10 2.08 8.64
CA ALA A 253 -4.50 2.48 8.75
C ALA A 253 -4.67 3.92 8.28
N PHE A 254 -5.84 4.25 7.72
CA PHE A 254 -6.15 5.62 7.29
C PHE A 254 -6.04 6.63 8.44
N ALA A 255 -6.48 6.25 9.65
CA ALA A 255 -6.30 7.06 10.86
C ALA A 255 -4.84 7.44 11.16
N VAL A 256 -3.88 6.58 10.80
CA VAL A 256 -2.46 6.92 10.95
C VAL A 256 -2.06 7.98 9.93
N LEU A 257 -2.57 7.89 8.69
CA LEU A 257 -2.30 8.89 7.66
C LEU A 257 -2.85 10.27 8.04
N VAL A 258 -4.07 10.35 8.58
CA VAL A 258 -4.64 11.64 9.02
C VAL A 258 -3.83 12.24 10.18
N ARG A 259 -3.31 11.42 11.10
CA ARG A 259 -2.41 11.90 12.16
C ARG A 259 -1.06 12.36 11.64
N VAL A 260 -0.54 11.69 10.61
CA VAL A 260 0.69 12.13 9.93
C VAL A 260 0.44 13.42 9.14
N LEU A 261 -0.75 13.60 8.56
CA LEU A 261 -1.16 14.87 7.96
C LEU A 261 -1.19 15.98 9.01
N LEU A 262 -1.77 15.74 10.18
CA LEU A 262 -1.70 16.72 11.27
C LEU A 262 -0.25 17.00 11.71
N ALA A 263 0.58 15.96 11.83
CA ALA A 263 2.00 16.15 12.15
C ALA A 263 2.71 16.97 11.06
N GLY A 264 2.44 16.71 9.78
CA GLY A 264 2.98 17.46 8.65
C GLY A 264 2.56 18.92 8.65
N ALA A 265 1.33 19.23 9.03
CA ALA A 265 0.87 20.61 9.21
C ALA A 265 1.69 21.34 10.30
N LEU A 266 1.97 20.66 11.41
CA LEU A 266 2.81 21.21 12.49
C LEU A 266 4.29 21.38 12.09
N LEU A 267 4.76 20.72 11.03
CA LEU A 267 6.14 20.85 10.56
C LEU A 267 6.42 22.19 9.85
N VAL A 268 5.40 22.98 9.52
CA VAL A 268 5.59 24.32 8.95
C VAL A 268 6.38 25.23 9.90
N TRP A 269 6.14 25.17 11.21
CA TRP A 269 6.85 25.97 12.22
C TRP A 269 8.35 25.65 12.30
N PRO A 270 8.78 24.39 12.51
CA PRO A 270 10.21 24.09 12.51
C PRO A 270 10.86 24.31 11.13
N ALA A 271 10.14 24.17 10.02
CA ALA A 271 10.65 24.56 8.69
C ALA A 271 10.94 26.06 8.64
N ALA A 272 9.97 26.91 9.01
CA ALA A 272 10.13 28.36 9.10
C ALA A 272 11.32 28.79 9.97
N LEU A 273 11.50 28.16 11.14
CA LEU A 273 12.64 28.46 12.02
C LEU A 273 13.99 28.12 11.38
N VAL A 274 14.08 26.97 10.71
CA VAL A 274 15.31 26.52 10.05
C VAL A 274 15.59 27.39 8.82
N GLU A 275 14.56 27.71 8.02
CA GLU A 275 14.66 28.65 6.89
C GLU A 275 15.22 29.99 7.34
N ASN A 276 14.59 30.64 8.32
CA ASN A 276 15.05 31.93 8.83
C ASN A 276 16.48 31.87 9.36
N ALA A 277 16.84 30.81 10.09
CA ALA A 277 18.20 30.64 10.61
C ALA A 277 19.23 30.46 9.49
N VAL A 278 18.93 29.66 8.47
CA VAL A 278 19.83 29.40 7.34
C VAL A 278 19.94 30.65 6.46
N SER A 279 18.83 31.31 6.14
CA SER A 279 18.83 32.53 5.32
C SER A 279 19.57 33.67 6.02
N ALA A 280 19.37 33.85 7.33
CA ALA A 280 20.14 34.81 8.12
C ALA A 280 21.65 34.50 8.14
N ALA A 281 22.02 33.22 8.25
CA ALA A 281 23.41 32.81 8.23
C ALA A 281 24.08 32.99 6.85
N LEU A 282 23.32 32.83 5.77
CA LEU A 282 23.81 32.99 4.40
C LEU A 282 23.78 34.45 3.91
N GLY A 283 22.99 35.33 4.54
CA GLY A 283 22.85 36.73 4.12
C GLY A 283 22.31 36.88 2.70
N VAL A 284 21.51 35.92 2.23
CA VAL A 284 21.01 35.88 0.85
C VAL A 284 19.78 36.78 0.67
N PRO A 285 19.55 37.33 -0.54
CA PRO A 285 18.32 38.04 -0.85
C PRO A 285 17.07 37.16 -0.62
N ASP A 286 15.94 37.79 -0.31
CA ASP A 286 14.72 37.08 0.03
C ASP A 286 14.24 36.14 -1.08
N TRP A 287 14.31 36.54 -2.36
CA TRP A 287 13.93 35.67 -3.47
C TRP A 287 14.82 34.42 -3.59
N VAL A 288 16.11 34.50 -3.21
CA VAL A 288 17.03 33.36 -3.15
C VAL A 288 16.68 32.46 -1.96
N SER A 289 16.34 33.07 -0.82
CA SER A 289 15.81 32.37 0.36
C SER A 289 14.56 31.56 0.00
N ALA A 290 13.59 32.17 -0.69
CA ALA A 290 12.31 31.54 -1.07
C ALA A 290 12.43 30.36 -2.05
N THR A 291 13.42 30.44 -2.94
CA THR A 291 13.54 29.50 -4.06
C THR A 291 14.53 28.37 -3.77
N TYR A 292 15.67 28.68 -3.14
CA TYR A 292 16.74 27.70 -2.92
C TYR A 292 16.80 27.19 -1.48
N VAL A 293 16.73 28.10 -0.50
CA VAL A 293 16.84 27.72 0.92
C VAL A 293 15.56 27.02 1.39
N ALA A 294 14.40 27.67 1.17
CA ALA A 294 13.10 27.15 1.58
C ALA A 294 12.85 25.77 0.98
N VAL A 295 12.96 25.61 -0.34
CA VAL A 295 12.70 24.32 -1.01
C VAL A 295 13.55 23.18 -0.41
N GLY A 296 14.84 23.41 -0.19
CA GLY A 296 15.72 22.40 0.42
C GLY A 296 15.31 22.04 1.85
N VAL A 297 15.01 23.05 2.67
CA VAL A 297 14.59 22.87 4.06
C VAL A 297 13.23 22.18 4.14
N GLU A 298 12.24 22.66 3.40
CA GLU A 298 10.88 22.13 3.42
C GLU A 298 10.84 20.67 2.98
N GLU A 299 11.47 20.31 1.85
CA GLU A 299 11.46 18.93 1.37
C GLU A 299 12.18 17.98 2.35
N ALA A 300 13.23 18.45 3.04
CA ALA A 300 13.88 17.67 4.08
C ALA A 300 12.99 17.51 5.33
N VAL A 301 12.39 18.60 5.80
CA VAL A 301 11.54 18.60 7.00
C VAL A 301 10.28 17.77 6.79
N LYS A 302 9.62 17.87 5.63
CA LYS A 302 8.42 17.08 5.28
C LYS A 302 8.66 15.56 5.40
N LEU A 303 9.89 15.08 5.24
CA LEU A 303 10.22 13.66 5.38
C LEU A 303 10.41 13.22 6.85
N ALA A 304 10.48 14.13 7.82
CA ALA A 304 10.73 13.85 9.23
C ALA A 304 9.86 12.75 9.87
N PRO A 305 8.58 12.55 9.50
CA PRO A 305 7.78 11.47 10.07
C PRO A 305 8.37 10.06 9.82
N LEU A 306 9.07 9.83 8.70
CA LEU A 306 9.67 8.53 8.38
C LEU A 306 10.83 8.12 9.33
N PRO A 307 11.88 8.95 9.54
CA PRO A 307 12.92 8.63 10.51
C PRO A 307 12.39 8.59 11.95
N LEU A 308 11.43 9.44 12.32
CA LEU A 308 10.78 9.39 13.64
C LEU A 308 10.09 8.04 13.89
N LEU A 309 9.38 7.50 12.90
CA LEU A 309 8.84 6.14 12.96
C LEU A 309 9.94 5.07 13.12
N GLY A 310 11.10 5.29 12.54
CA GLY A 310 12.28 4.43 12.72
C GLY A 310 12.77 4.38 14.17
N LEU A 311 12.64 5.49 14.92
CA LEU A 311 13.01 5.59 16.32
C LEU A 311 11.98 4.94 17.25
N VAL A 312 10.69 5.28 17.10
CA VAL A 312 9.64 4.88 18.06
C VAL A 312 8.88 3.61 17.68
N ALA A 313 8.89 3.24 16.40
CA ALA A 313 8.09 2.17 15.82
C ALA A 313 8.90 1.27 14.87
N ARG A 314 10.18 1.04 15.20
CA ARG A 314 11.15 0.30 14.36
C ARG A 314 10.63 -1.06 13.88
N ARG A 315 9.89 -1.80 14.72
CA ARG A 315 9.35 -3.12 14.36
C ARG A 315 8.18 -2.98 13.40
N ARG A 316 7.34 -1.97 13.61
CA ARG A 316 6.26 -1.62 12.68
C ARG A 316 6.79 -1.20 11.31
N LEU A 317 7.85 -0.37 11.27
CA LEU A 317 8.50 0.05 10.03
C LEU A 317 9.05 -1.14 9.22
N ARG A 318 9.54 -2.19 9.90
CA ARG A 318 9.99 -3.44 9.25
C ARG A 318 8.86 -4.29 8.67
N ARG A 319 7.61 -4.05 9.07
CA ARG A 319 6.42 -4.72 8.53
C ARG A 319 5.65 -3.87 7.53
N MET A 320 6.06 -2.63 7.30
CA MET A 320 5.44 -1.77 6.31
C MET A 320 5.68 -2.31 4.89
N ALA A 321 4.64 -2.19 4.08
CA ALA A 321 4.65 -2.34 2.64
C ALA A 321 5.36 -1.14 1.99
N ALA A 322 5.78 -1.28 0.73
CA ALA A 322 6.42 -0.21 -0.04
C ALA A 322 5.47 1.00 -0.17
N VAL A 323 4.19 0.74 -0.47
CA VAL A 323 3.16 1.80 -0.54
C VAL A 323 2.99 2.57 0.77
N ASP A 324 3.33 1.98 1.93
CA ASP A 324 3.15 2.68 3.19
C ASP A 324 4.16 3.83 3.37
N TYR A 325 5.35 3.74 2.77
CA TYR A 325 6.33 4.83 2.76
C TYR A 325 5.82 6.00 1.92
N LEU A 326 5.27 5.71 0.73
CA LEU A 326 4.56 6.67 -0.13
C LEU A 326 3.44 7.35 0.65
N LEU A 327 2.54 6.59 1.28
CA LEU A 327 1.38 7.14 1.97
C LEU A 327 1.75 8.01 3.18
N VAL A 328 2.77 7.61 3.96
CA VAL A 328 3.23 8.41 5.10
C VAL A 328 3.88 9.71 4.63
N ALA A 329 4.71 9.65 3.59
CA ALA A 329 5.36 10.84 3.03
C ALA A 329 4.33 11.80 2.39
N ALA A 330 3.39 11.26 1.60
CA ALA A 330 2.31 12.02 0.99
C ALA A 330 1.38 12.66 2.05
N ALA A 331 1.08 11.95 3.14
CA ALA A 331 0.32 12.50 4.26
C ALA A 331 1.05 13.68 4.90
N SER A 332 2.36 13.56 5.13
CA SER A 332 3.17 14.63 5.70
C SER A 332 3.18 15.86 4.78
N GLY A 333 3.46 15.68 3.48
CA GLY A 333 3.43 16.77 2.50
C GLY A 333 2.05 17.42 2.35
N ALA A 334 0.97 16.63 2.34
CA ALA A 334 -0.40 17.15 2.32
C ALA A 334 -0.74 17.93 3.60
N GLY A 335 -0.18 17.53 4.74
CA GLY A 335 -0.26 18.26 6.00
C GLY A 335 0.42 19.62 5.93
N PHE A 336 1.65 19.63 5.43
CA PHE A 336 2.42 20.86 5.22
C PHE A 336 1.64 21.82 4.32
N GLN A 337 1.14 21.31 3.20
CA GLN A 337 0.30 22.06 2.26
C GLN A 337 -0.98 22.59 2.91
N LEU A 338 -1.63 21.82 3.78
CA LEU A 338 -2.81 22.27 4.52
C LEU A 338 -2.48 23.52 5.34
N ALA A 339 -1.41 23.47 6.13
CA ALA A 339 -1.02 24.59 6.97
C ALA A 339 -0.66 25.83 6.13
N GLU A 340 0.18 25.65 5.10
CA GLU A 340 0.59 26.73 4.21
C GLU A 340 -0.61 27.37 3.50
N SER A 341 -1.48 26.57 2.87
CA SER A 341 -2.64 27.08 2.13
C SER A 341 -3.64 27.79 3.05
N VAL A 342 -3.80 27.32 4.29
CA VAL A 342 -4.66 27.98 5.29
C VAL A 342 -4.07 29.32 5.71
N LEU A 343 -2.76 29.36 6.01
CA LEU A 343 -2.08 30.58 6.41
C LEU A 343 -2.14 31.63 5.29
N ARG A 344 -1.82 31.26 4.05
CA ARG A 344 -1.89 32.15 2.88
C ARG A 344 -3.29 32.67 2.57
N ALA A 345 -4.33 31.92 2.94
CA ALA A 345 -5.71 32.32 2.70
C ALA A 345 -6.27 33.29 3.76
N LEU A 346 -5.51 33.57 4.83
CA LEU A 346 -5.91 34.56 5.84
C LEU A 346 -5.92 35.97 5.23
N PRO A 347 -6.91 36.82 5.56
CA PRO A 347 -6.99 38.19 5.08
C PRO A 347 -5.71 38.98 5.33
N GLN A 348 -5.35 39.84 4.38
CA GLN A 348 -4.16 40.67 4.48
C GLN A 348 -4.28 41.64 5.66
N GLY A 349 -3.20 41.74 6.43
CA GLY A 349 -3.01 42.80 7.42
C GLY A 349 -2.49 44.08 6.78
N PRO A 350 -2.25 45.15 7.56
CA PRO A 350 -1.71 46.43 7.04
C PRO A 350 -0.28 46.37 6.48
N TRP A 351 0.36 45.19 6.42
CA TRP A 351 1.76 44.98 6.05
C TRP A 351 1.95 44.32 4.67
N GLY A 352 0.93 44.37 3.80
CA GLY A 352 0.92 43.65 2.51
C GLY A 352 0.48 42.20 2.67
N GLY A 353 0.47 41.41 1.58
CA GLY A 353 0.12 40.00 1.72
C GLY A 353 0.49 39.08 0.56
N VAL A 354 0.47 37.80 0.91
CA VAL A 354 0.86 36.65 0.08
C VAL A 354 -0.25 36.30 -0.91
N VAL A 355 0.12 35.82 -2.11
CA VAL A 355 -0.87 35.35 -3.08
C VAL A 355 -1.61 34.10 -2.53
N PRO A 356 -2.94 34.15 -2.36
CA PRO A 356 -3.70 33.00 -1.89
C PRO A 356 -3.70 31.90 -2.95
N LEU A 357 -3.50 30.66 -2.52
CA LEU A 357 -3.57 29.51 -3.40
C LEU A 357 -5.04 29.12 -3.66
N PRO A 358 -5.37 28.67 -4.88
CA PRO A 358 -6.73 28.21 -5.18
C PRO A 358 -7.09 26.99 -4.32
N ALA A 359 -8.35 26.91 -3.92
CA ALA A 359 -8.87 25.75 -3.20
C ALA A 359 -8.66 24.45 -4.03
N PRO A 360 -8.39 23.30 -3.39
CA PRO A 360 -8.17 22.06 -4.11
C PRO A 360 -9.37 21.66 -4.98
N ALA A 361 -9.12 21.39 -6.27
CA ALA A 361 -10.15 20.91 -7.18
C ALA A 361 -10.52 19.44 -6.88
N PHE A 362 -11.69 19.20 -6.28
CA PHE A 362 -12.12 17.85 -5.87
C PHE A 362 -12.27 16.84 -7.02
N ALA A 363 -12.57 17.31 -8.24
CA ALA A 363 -12.66 16.45 -9.42
C ALA A 363 -11.28 16.05 -9.97
N ALA A 364 -10.20 16.70 -9.53
CA ALA A 364 -8.86 16.40 -10.03
C ALA A 364 -8.35 15.05 -9.50
N PHE A 365 -7.63 14.34 -10.36
CA PHE A 365 -6.80 13.21 -9.94
C PHE A 365 -5.63 13.73 -9.10
N LEU A 366 -5.52 13.23 -7.86
CA LEU A 366 -4.54 13.70 -6.87
C LEU A 366 -4.61 15.23 -6.66
N PRO A 367 -5.67 15.74 -6.00
CA PRO A 367 -5.92 17.17 -5.83
C PRO A 367 -4.84 17.84 -4.97
N GLY A 368 -4.74 19.17 -5.07
CA GLY A 368 -3.72 19.98 -4.39
C GLY A 368 -2.68 20.61 -5.33
N GLY A 369 -2.70 20.25 -6.61
CA GLY A 369 -1.84 20.91 -7.60
C GLY A 369 -2.39 22.25 -8.05
N VAL A 370 -1.48 23.15 -8.42
CA VAL A 370 -1.73 24.50 -8.93
C VAL A 370 -1.05 24.64 -10.28
N ALA A 371 -1.68 25.33 -11.23
CA ALA A 371 -1.09 25.61 -12.53
C ALA A 371 -1.02 27.11 -12.76
N MET A 372 0.07 27.58 -13.36
CA MET A 372 0.29 28.96 -13.78
C MET A 372 0.48 28.99 -15.30
N PRO A 373 -0.62 29.04 -16.08
CA PRO A 373 -0.55 28.96 -17.54
C PRO A 373 0.33 30.04 -18.17
N HIS A 374 0.30 31.25 -17.62
CA HIS A 374 1.09 32.39 -18.11
C HIS A 374 2.61 32.17 -17.97
N ALA A 375 3.04 31.39 -16.99
CA ALA A 375 4.44 31.03 -16.77
C ALA A 375 4.80 29.65 -17.39
N GLY A 376 3.82 28.89 -17.90
CA GLY A 376 4.03 27.52 -18.39
C GLY A 376 4.45 26.53 -17.30
N VAL A 377 4.21 26.85 -16.02
CA VAL A 377 4.61 26.04 -14.87
C VAL A 377 3.39 25.38 -14.22
N ALA A 378 3.54 24.12 -13.84
CA ALA A 378 2.58 23.42 -12.99
C ALA A 378 3.27 22.88 -11.74
N PHE A 379 2.55 22.89 -10.62
CA PHE A 379 2.98 22.31 -9.36
C PHE A 379 1.99 21.24 -8.93
N ALA A 380 2.47 20.02 -8.72
CA ALA A 380 1.58 18.89 -8.39
C ALA A 380 1.03 18.95 -6.95
N GLY A 381 1.57 19.82 -6.10
CA GLY A 381 1.28 19.90 -4.66
C GLY A 381 2.26 19.10 -3.81
N HIS A 382 2.52 19.56 -2.58
CA HIS A 382 3.49 18.92 -1.69
C HIS A 382 3.13 17.46 -1.37
N GLY A 383 1.84 17.14 -1.22
CA GLY A 383 1.41 15.76 -0.98
C GLY A 383 1.83 14.80 -2.12
N VAL A 384 1.84 15.27 -3.36
CA VAL A 384 2.27 14.45 -4.52
C VAL A 384 3.80 14.34 -4.57
N LEU A 385 4.52 15.46 -4.47
CA LEU A 385 5.99 15.47 -4.56
C LEU A 385 6.65 14.71 -3.41
N THR A 386 6.25 14.98 -2.16
CA THR A 386 6.75 14.23 -1.00
C THR A 386 6.32 12.75 -1.08
N GLY A 387 5.14 12.46 -1.64
CA GLY A 387 4.69 11.09 -1.95
C GLY A 387 5.60 10.36 -2.95
N LEU A 388 6.11 11.06 -3.97
CA LEU A 388 7.05 10.53 -4.96
C LEU A 388 8.36 10.07 -4.29
N ILE A 389 8.90 10.92 -3.41
CA ILE A 389 10.09 10.59 -2.60
C ILE A 389 9.81 9.36 -1.73
N GLY A 390 8.66 9.36 -1.03
CA GLY A 390 8.24 8.23 -0.20
C GLY A 390 8.09 6.92 -0.99
N ALA A 391 7.61 6.98 -2.23
CA ALA A 391 7.51 5.83 -3.13
C ALA A 391 8.90 5.28 -3.49
N GLY A 392 9.84 6.15 -3.84
CA GLY A 392 11.24 5.79 -4.08
C GLY A 392 11.89 5.11 -2.87
N ILE A 393 11.71 5.69 -1.68
CA ILE A 393 12.18 5.10 -0.42
C ILE A 393 11.54 3.72 -0.19
N GLY A 394 10.22 3.59 -0.40
CA GLY A 394 9.50 2.33 -0.24
C GLY A 394 10.03 1.22 -1.15
N LEU A 395 10.22 1.51 -2.44
CA LEU A 395 10.82 0.59 -3.41
C LEU A 395 12.24 0.17 -2.99
N ALA A 396 13.09 1.13 -2.62
CA ALA A 396 14.45 0.84 -2.19
C ALA A 396 14.48 -0.01 -0.91
N VAL A 397 13.71 0.35 0.11
CA VAL A 397 13.74 -0.33 1.42
C VAL A 397 13.16 -1.74 1.35
N VAL A 398 12.09 -1.95 0.58
CA VAL A 398 11.42 -3.26 0.47
C VAL A 398 12.06 -4.13 -0.61
N GLY A 399 12.44 -3.55 -1.75
CA GLY A 399 12.91 -4.27 -2.92
C GLY A 399 14.40 -4.61 -2.95
N ARG A 400 15.26 -3.84 -2.25
CA ARG A 400 16.73 -3.94 -2.40
C ARG A 400 17.32 -5.33 -2.23
N ARG A 401 16.76 -6.17 -1.35
CA ARG A 401 17.28 -7.53 -1.12
C ARG A 401 17.04 -8.48 -2.30
N ARG A 402 15.98 -8.24 -3.07
CA ARG A 402 15.57 -9.09 -4.20
C ARG A 402 15.95 -8.51 -5.55
N HIS A 403 16.09 -7.19 -5.63
CA HIS A 403 16.30 -6.48 -6.88
C HIS A 403 17.65 -5.76 -6.96
N GLY A 404 18.38 -5.63 -5.84
CA GLY A 404 19.70 -5.00 -5.80
C GLY A 404 19.69 -3.60 -5.17
N LEU A 405 20.89 -3.12 -4.82
CA LEU A 405 21.07 -1.82 -4.16
C LEU A 405 20.82 -0.62 -5.09
N TRP A 406 20.86 -0.80 -6.41
CA TRP A 406 20.60 0.27 -7.38
C TRP A 406 19.21 0.91 -7.25
N LEU A 407 18.24 0.23 -6.61
CA LEU A 407 16.95 0.83 -6.30
C LEU A 407 17.06 2.10 -5.42
N TRP A 408 18.19 2.31 -4.74
CA TRP A 408 18.46 3.56 -4.03
C TRP A 408 18.64 4.77 -4.95
N LEU A 409 18.87 4.59 -6.25
CA LEU A 409 18.87 5.70 -7.21
C LEU A 409 17.47 6.34 -7.36
N VAL A 410 16.40 5.56 -7.18
CA VAL A 410 15.02 6.03 -7.32
C VAL A 410 14.67 7.16 -6.34
N PRO A 411 14.89 7.04 -5.01
CA PRO A 411 14.62 8.15 -4.10
C PRO A 411 15.48 9.39 -4.38
N PHE A 412 16.73 9.24 -4.84
CA PHE A 412 17.55 10.41 -5.22
C PHE A 412 16.97 11.13 -6.44
N ALA A 413 16.56 10.38 -7.48
CA ALA A 413 15.89 10.96 -8.64
C ALA A 413 14.57 11.63 -8.26
N ALA A 414 13.81 11.05 -7.33
CA ALA A 414 12.56 11.62 -6.83
C ALA A 414 12.78 12.92 -6.02
N VAL A 415 13.82 12.98 -5.17
CA VAL A 415 14.20 14.20 -4.45
C VAL A 415 14.63 15.28 -5.43
N TRP A 416 15.48 14.95 -6.40
CA TRP A 416 15.91 15.89 -7.44
C TRP A 416 14.72 16.47 -8.21
N LEU A 417 13.78 15.62 -8.64
CA LEU A 417 12.57 16.08 -9.33
C LEU A 417 11.68 16.95 -8.45
N ALA A 418 11.46 16.54 -7.19
CA ALA A 418 10.64 17.31 -6.25
C ALA A 418 11.22 18.71 -5.98
N VAL A 419 12.54 18.79 -5.77
CA VAL A 419 13.25 20.07 -5.59
C VAL A 419 13.18 20.91 -6.86
N LEU A 420 13.38 20.32 -8.03
CA LEU A 420 13.30 21.03 -9.31
C LEU A 420 11.92 21.65 -9.56
N ASP A 421 10.85 20.84 -9.46
CA ASP A 421 9.47 21.30 -9.68
C ASP A 421 9.09 22.39 -8.66
N HIS A 422 9.47 22.21 -7.40
CA HIS A 422 9.16 23.15 -6.33
C HIS A 422 9.94 24.46 -6.47
N MET A 423 11.23 24.41 -6.79
CA MET A 423 12.07 25.58 -7.03
C MET A 423 11.58 26.41 -8.21
N VAL A 424 11.24 25.78 -9.34
CA VAL A 424 10.72 26.50 -10.51
C VAL A 424 9.36 27.13 -10.23
N PHE A 425 8.49 26.44 -9.49
CA PHE A 425 7.22 27.02 -9.07
C PHE A 425 7.40 28.21 -8.13
N ASN A 426 8.31 28.11 -7.16
CA ASN A 426 8.57 29.20 -6.23
C ASN A 426 9.17 30.42 -6.94
N ALA A 427 10.05 30.19 -7.92
CA ALA A 427 10.57 31.27 -8.74
C ALA A 427 9.44 31.97 -9.53
N ALA A 428 8.55 31.20 -10.17
CA ALA A 428 7.44 31.77 -10.94
C ALA A 428 6.46 32.60 -10.10
N VAL A 429 6.20 32.20 -8.86
CA VAL A 429 5.39 33.00 -7.93
C VAL A 429 6.15 34.24 -7.49
N ALA A 430 7.44 34.13 -7.16
CA ALA A 430 8.26 35.26 -6.75
C ALA A 430 8.38 36.31 -7.88
N GLU A 431 8.45 35.88 -9.14
CA GLU A 431 8.36 36.78 -10.30
C GLU A 431 7.05 37.59 -10.33
N VAL A 432 5.92 36.93 -10.05
CA VAL A 432 4.59 37.58 -10.00
C VAL A 432 4.52 38.59 -8.86
N GLU A 433 5.10 38.25 -7.71
CA GLU A 433 5.11 39.12 -6.52
C GLU A 433 6.05 40.32 -6.68
N LEU A 434 7.23 40.12 -7.26
CA LEU A 434 8.22 41.17 -7.52
C LEU A 434 7.88 42.03 -8.74
N GLY A 435 7.05 41.52 -9.66
CA GLY A 435 6.76 42.18 -10.93
C GLY A 435 7.98 42.26 -11.86
N ALA A 436 8.99 41.42 -11.65
CA ALA A 436 10.23 41.38 -12.41
C ALA A 436 10.64 39.93 -12.70
N PRO A 437 11.20 39.63 -13.88
CA PRO A 437 11.66 38.29 -14.23
C PRO A 437 12.86 37.88 -13.34
N LEU A 438 12.87 36.63 -12.90
CA LEU A 438 13.95 36.02 -12.14
C LEU A 438 14.71 35.08 -13.06
N GLU A 439 15.97 35.39 -13.31
CA GLU A 439 16.82 34.56 -14.17
C GLU A 439 17.30 33.30 -13.42
N LEU A 440 16.48 32.26 -13.44
CA LEU A 440 16.95 30.91 -13.10
C LEU A 440 18.01 30.45 -14.11
N HIS A 441 18.98 29.67 -13.65
CA HIS A 441 20.00 29.09 -14.53
C HIS A 441 19.35 28.33 -15.72
N PRO A 442 19.79 28.51 -16.98
CA PRO A 442 19.11 27.95 -18.15
C PRO A 442 18.93 26.42 -18.11
N ALA A 443 19.89 25.71 -17.51
CA ALA A 443 19.78 24.26 -17.31
C ALA A 443 18.54 23.86 -16.50
N THR A 444 18.11 24.68 -15.53
CA THR A 444 16.90 24.45 -14.73
C THR A 444 15.66 24.40 -15.62
N ALA A 445 15.52 25.36 -16.54
CA ALA A 445 14.40 25.40 -17.48
C ALA A 445 14.41 24.19 -18.42
N VAL A 446 15.58 23.79 -18.92
CA VAL A 446 15.72 22.59 -19.76
C VAL A 446 15.30 21.33 -19.01
N PHE A 447 15.83 21.11 -17.80
CA PHE A 447 15.49 19.93 -17.01
C PHE A 447 14.02 19.90 -16.61
N HIS A 448 13.46 21.04 -16.22
CA HIS A 448 12.04 21.15 -15.88
C HIS A 448 11.14 20.88 -17.10
N GLY A 449 11.52 21.35 -18.29
CA GLY A 449 10.84 21.01 -19.54
C GLY A 449 10.90 19.51 -19.85
N LEU A 450 12.07 18.88 -19.69
CA LEU A 450 12.25 17.43 -19.91
C LEU A 450 11.43 16.57 -18.93
N THR A 451 11.17 17.06 -17.72
CA THR A 451 10.34 16.38 -16.72
C THR A 451 8.85 16.70 -16.87
N GLY A 452 8.45 17.44 -17.92
CA GLY A 452 7.05 17.74 -18.23
C GLY A 452 6.48 18.94 -17.49
N SER A 453 7.35 19.91 -17.13
CA SER A 453 7.03 21.20 -16.51
C SER A 453 6.16 21.07 -15.25
N GLY A 454 6.45 20.06 -14.43
CA GLY A 454 5.70 19.67 -13.22
C GLY A 454 4.35 19.00 -13.46
N GLY A 455 3.84 18.99 -14.70
CA GLY A 455 2.59 18.31 -15.06
C GLY A 455 2.68 16.78 -15.01
N ALA A 456 3.88 16.21 -15.20
CA ALA A 456 4.09 14.77 -15.20
C ALA A 456 4.12 14.14 -13.78
N SER A 457 4.40 14.92 -12.74
CA SER A 457 4.69 14.42 -11.39
C SER A 457 3.56 13.59 -10.77
N ARG A 458 2.29 13.93 -11.08
CA ARG A 458 1.12 13.12 -10.68
C ARG A 458 1.11 11.73 -11.30
N TRP A 459 1.47 11.64 -12.58
CA TRP A 459 1.51 10.39 -13.34
C TRP A 459 2.73 9.54 -12.96
N LEU A 460 3.87 10.18 -12.70
CA LEU A 460 5.06 9.51 -12.16
C LEU A 460 4.76 8.88 -10.79
N LEU A 461 4.07 9.61 -9.89
CA LEU A 461 3.61 9.05 -8.62
C LEU A 461 2.67 7.86 -8.82
N ALA A 462 1.72 7.94 -9.75
CA ALA A 462 0.82 6.83 -10.06
C ALA A 462 1.57 5.59 -10.58
N GLY A 463 2.58 5.80 -11.44
CA GLY A 463 3.47 4.75 -11.92
C GLY A 463 4.25 4.09 -10.77
N LEU A 464 4.90 4.88 -9.91
CA LEU A 464 5.62 4.36 -8.74
C LEU A 464 4.70 3.65 -7.74
N LEU A 465 3.47 4.16 -7.55
CA LEU A 465 2.45 3.50 -6.73
C LEU A 465 2.13 2.10 -7.29
N LEU A 466 1.89 1.98 -8.59
CA LEU A 466 1.66 0.69 -9.23
C LEU A 466 2.82 -0.28 -8.98
N TRP A 467 4.06 0.19 -9.15
CA TRP A 467 5.26 -0.62 -8.86
C TRP A 467 5.35 -1.05 -7.40
N CYS A 468 5.05 -0.15 -6.45
CA CYS A 468 4.98 -0.47 -5.03
C CYS A 468 3.94 -1.57 -4.75
N VAL A 469 2.72 -1.45 -5.31
CA VAL A 469 1.66 -2.45 -5.15
C VAL A 469 2.07 -3.81 -5.72
N LEU A 470 2.66 -3.83 -6.93
CA LEU A 470 3.15 -5.06 -7.56
C LEU A 470 4.24 -5.73 -6.72
N LEU A 471 5.18 -4.94 -6.19
CA LEU A 471 6.23 -5.42 -5.30
C LEU A 471 5.63 -6.01 -4.03
N ASP A 472 4.70 -5.31 -3.38
CA ASP A 472 4.09 -5.74 -2.11
C ASP A 472 3.35 -7.07 -2.24
N TYR A 473 2.50 -7.24 -3.26
CA TYR A 473 1.83 -8.53 -3.49
C TYR A 473 2.83 -9.64 -3.80
N ARG A 474 3.94 -9.32 -4.50
CA ARG A 474 5.01 -10.30 -4.71
C ARG A 474 5.71 -10.68 -3.40
N MET A 475 5.97 -9.72 -2.51
CA MET A 475 6.58 -10.00 -1.21
C MET A 475 5.64 -10.84 -0.35
N ALA A 476 4.36 -10.46 -0.27
CA ALA A 476 3.37 -11.14 0.55
C ALA A 476 3.15 -12.61 0.14
N ARG A 477 3.22 -12.93 -1.16
CA ARG A 477 3.12 -14.33 -1.64
C ARG A 477 4.24 -15.23 -1.13
N ALA A 478 5.45 -14.71 -0.92
CA ALA A 478 6.54 -15.50 -0.36
C ALA A 478 6.29 -15.90 1.12
N ALA A 479 5.29 -15.29 1.77
CA ALA A 479 4.88 -15.61 3.13
C ALA A 479 3.63 -16.49 3.21
N ALA A 480 3.16 -17.06 2.08
CA ALA A 480 1.94 -17.86 2.02
C ALA A 480 1.93 -19.02 3.04
N ALA A 481 3.09 -19.63 3.27
CA ALA A 481 3.28 -20.74 4.21
C ALA A 481 2.97 -20.41 5.67
N VAL A 482 2.91 -19.12 6.03
CA VAL A 482 2.74 -18.65 7.41
C VAL A 482 1.56 -17.69 7.58
N THR A 483 0.82 -17.41 6.50
CA THR A 483 -0.33 -16.50 6.53
C THR A 483 -1.63 -17.27 6.32
N PRO A 484 -2.68 -17.00 7.10
CA PRO A 484 -3.95 -17.67 6.90
C PRO A 484 -4.54 -17.30 5.53
N PRO A 485 -5.23 -18.24 4.88
CA PRO A 485 -5.79 -18.01 3.55
C PRO A 485 -7.00 -17.06 3.62
N LEU A 486 -7.24 -16.32 2.54
CA LEU A 486 -8.44 -15.48 2.43
C LEU A 486 -9.70 -16.35 2.25
N PRO A 487 -10.88 -15.93 2.76
CA PRO A 487 -12.13 -16.65 2.53
C PRO A 487 -12.39 -16.96 1.05
N GLY A 488 -12.86 -18.18 0.78
CA GLY A 488 -13.17 -18.68 -0.56
C GLY A 488 -11.96 -19.04 -1.43
N GLU A 489 -12.24 -19.45 -2.67
CA GLU A 489 -11.22 -19.73 -3.68
C GLU A 489 -10.69 -18.46 -4.36
N PRO A 490 -9.40 -18.39 -4.76
CA PRO A 490 -8.94 -17.26 -5.54
C PRO A 490 -9.60 -17.21 -6.93
N PRO A 491 -9.99 -16.01 -7.40
CA PRO A 491 -10.61 -15.85 -8.70
C PRO A 491 -9.60 -16.10 -9.84
N LEU A 492 -10.09 -16.06 -11.07
CA LEU A 492 -9.24 -16.14 -12.28
C LEU A 492 -8.40 -17.43 -12.39
N GLY A 493 -8.81 -18.55 -11.78
CA GLY A 493 -8.06 -19.82 -11.82
C GLY A 493 -7.66 -20.27 -13.24
N ARG A 494 -8.54 -20.08 -14.24
CA ARG A 494 -8.22 -20.37 -15.65
C ARG A 494 -7.10 -19.48 -16.21
N LEU A 495 -7.12 -18.19 -15.91
CA LEU A 495 -6.10 -17.25 -16.37
C LEU A 495 -4.75 -17.55 -15.71
N ARG A 496 -4.75 -17.81 -14.39
CA ARG A 496 -3.56 -18.18 -13.62
C ARG A 496 -2.92 -19.44 -14.19
N ARG A 497 -3.71 -20.50 -14.39
CA ARG A 497 -3.27 -21.75 -15.02
C ARG A 497 -2.66 -21.51 -16.41
N ARG A 498 -3.34 -20.74 -17.27
CA ARG A 498 -2.82 -20.39 -18.61
C ARG A 498 -1.50 -19.62 -18.52
N ALA A 499 -1.39 -18.70 -17.55
CA ALA A 499 -0.20 -17.88 -17.37
C ALA A 499 0.98 -18.70 -16.82
N TYR A 500 0.75 -19.66 -15.92
CA TYR A 500 1.78 -20.62 -15.48
C TYR A 500 2.24 -21.47 -16.66
N GLY A 501 1.35 -22.17 -17.34
CA GLY A 501 1.72 -23.02 -18.48
C GLY A 501 2.47 -22.24 -19.56
N ARG A 502 2.09 -20.99 -19.84
CA ARG A 502 2.83 -20.11 -20.75
C ARG A 502 4.23 -19.77 -20.20
N ALA A 503 4.35 -19.40 -18.93
CA ALA A 503 5.63 -19.04 -18.32
C ALA A 503 6.60 -20.23 -18.30
N ILE A 504 6.10 -21.44 -18.00
CA ILE A 504 6.86 -22.69 -17.98
C ILE A 504 7.32 -23.04 -19.40
N ARG A 505 6.42 -23.08 -20.39
CA ARG A 505 6.77 -23.36 -21.80
C ARG A 505 7.77 -22.38 -22.39
N LEU A 506 7.65 -21.10 -22.05
CA LEU A 506 8.62 -20.09 -22.49
C LEU A 506 9.95 -20.22 -21.73
N GLY A 507 9.91 -20.52 -20.44
CA GLY A 507 11.08 -20.68 -19.59
C GLY A 507 11.98 -21.83 -20.01
N VAL A 508 11.41 -22.99 -20.33
CA VAL A 508 12.13 -24.18 -20.82
C VAL A 508 12.83 -23.91 -22.17
N ARG A 509 12.27 -23.02 -22.99
CA ARG A 509 12.84 -22.63 -24.29
C ARG A 509 13.98 -21.60 -24.19
N VAL A 510 14.20 -21.00 -23.02
CA VAL A 510 15.31 -20.05 -22.85
C VAL A 510 16.61 -20.84 -22.77
N PRO A 511 17.54 -20.69 -23.73
CA PRO A 511 18.79 -21.43 -23.72
C PRO A 511 19.60 -21.15 -22.45
N GLY A 512 20.24 -22.19 -21.91
CA GLY A 512 21.07 -22.06 -20.70
C GLY A 512 22.40 -21.35 -20.95
N ASP A 513 22.87 -21.37 -22.19
CA ASP A 513 24.14 -20.87 -22.71
C ASP A 513 24.09 -19.41 -23.22
N ILE A 514 22.90 -18.82 -23.35
CA ILE A 514 22.77 -17.41 -23.73
C ILE A 514 23.34 -16.48 -22.64
N ALA A 515 23.90 -15.34 -23.07
CA ALA A 515 24.50 -14.38 -22.14
C ALA A 515 23.54 -14.00 -20.99
N PRO A 516 24.04 -13.86 -19.74
CA PRO A 516 23.20 -13.77 -18.54
C PRO A 516 22.13 -12.68 -18.57
N VAL A 517 22.44 -11.52 -19.16
CA VAL A 517 21.52 -10.39 -19.25
C VAL A 517 20.33 -10.70 -20.15
N PHE A 518 20.55 -11.33 -21.32
CA PHE A 518 19.48 -11.74 -22.22
C PHE A 518 18.67 -12.89 -21.63
N ARG A 519 19.32 -13.84 -20.96
CA ARG A 519 18.63 -14.92 -20.22
C ARG A 519 17.69 -14.34 -19.18
N TRP A 520 18.20 -13.40 -18.36
CA TRP A 520 17.41 -12.73 -17.35
C TRP A 520 16.23 -11.97 -17.95
N ALA A 521 16.46 -11.19 -19.02
CA ALA A 521 15.41 -10.43 -19.70
C ALA A 521 14.31 -11.36 -20.27
N ALA A 522 14.70 -12.46 -20.92
CA ALA A 522 13.78 -13.46 -21.47
C ALA A 522 12.94 -14.12 -20.37
N LEU A 523 13.55 -14.51 -19.24
CA LEU A 523 12.85 -15.10 -18.10
C LEU A 523 11.92 -14.08 -17.41
N VAL A 524 12.33 -12.81 -17.30
CA VAL A 524 11.48 -11.74 -16.78
C VAL A 524 10.26 -11.56 -17.68
N TRP A 525 10.45 -11.53 -19.01
CA TRP A 525 9.37 -11.43 -19.98
C TRP A 525 8.41 -12.61 -19.93
N ALA A 526 8.95 -13.84 -19.88
CA ALA A 526 8.16 -15.07 -19.75
C ALA A 526 7.29 -15.07 -18.49
N ARG A 527 7.83 -14.55 -17.37
CA ARG A 527 7.16 -14.54 -16.06
C ARG A 527 6.27 -13.30 -15.83
N LEU A 528 6.39 -12.24 -16.63
CA LEU A 528 5.63 -11.00 -16.42
C LEU A 528 4.11 -11.22 -16.47
N PRO A 529 3.52 -11.89 -17.48
CA PRO A 529 2.08 -12.15 -17.50
C PRO A 529 1.60 -12.98 -16.30
N LEU A 530 2.41 -13.94 -15.85
CA LEU A 530 2.13 -14.71 -14.65
C LEU A 530 2.09 -13.82 -13.40
N ARG A 531 3.09 -12.97 -13.21
CA ARG A 531 3.13 -12.03 -12.07
C ARG A 531 1.91 -11.11 -12.05
N LEU A 532 1.51 -10.58 -13.21
CA LEU A 532 0.32 -9.74 -13.34
C LEU A 532 -0.97 -10.51 -13.05
N ALA A 533 -1.13 -11.72 -13.59
CA ALA A 533 -2.31 -12.56 -13.34
C ALA A 533 -2.45 -12.95 -11.86
N LEU A 534 -1.35 -13.29 -11.19
CA LEU A 534 -1.35 -13.61 -9.76
C LEU A 534 -1.68 -12.39 -8.90
N THR A 535 -1.09 -11.22 -9.20
CA THR A 535 -1.39 -10.00 -8.46
C THR A 535 -2.85 -9.55 -8.68
N ALA A 536 -3.34 -9.59 -9.91
CA ALA A 536 -4.74 -9.28 -10.23
C ALA A 536 -5.70 -10.22 -9.49
N SER A 537 -5.42 -11.53 -9.49
CA SER A 537 -6.21 -12.51 -8.73
C SER A 537 -6.23 -12.20 -7.23
N ALA A 538 -5.09 -11.86 -6.62
CA ALA A 538 -5.03 -11.55 -5.20
C ALA A 538 -5.80 -10.27 -4.87
N MET A 539 -5.65 -9.21 -5.68
CA MET A 539 -6.40 -7.96 -5.53
C MET A 539 -7.91 -8.19 -5.66
N LEU A 540 -8.34 -8.97 -6.64
CA LEU A 540 -9.75 -9.29 -6.86
C LEU A 540 -10.32 -10.15 -5.73
N GLN A 541 -9.55 -11.08 -5.16
CA GLN A 541 -10.01 -11.87 -4.01
C GLN A 541 -10.24 -10.98 -2.79
N GLU A 542 -9.29 -10.09 -2.48
CA GLU A 542 -9.46 -9.13 -1.39
C GLU A 542 -10.65 -8.18 -1.64
N PHE A 543 -10.87 -7.79 -2.90
CA PHE A 543 -12.04 -7.00 -3.28
C PHE A 543 -13.35 -7.77 -3.10
N ALA A 544 -13.42 -9.03 -3.52
CA ALA A 544 -14.59 -9.89 -3.30
C ALA A 544 -14.88 -10.07 -1.81
N VAL A 545 -13.85 -10.27 -0.97
CA VAL A 545 -13.98 -10.32 0.50
C VAL A 545 -14.60 -9.03 1.03
N MET A 546 -14.11 -7.87 0.63
CA MET A 546 -14.69 -6.58 1.05
C MET A 546 -16.12 -6.37 0.53
N LEU A 547 -16.40 -6.77 -0.71
CA LEU A 547 -17.70 -6.56 -1.35
C LEU A 547 -18.78 -7.42 -0.70
N VAL A 548 -18.50 -8.70 -0.46
CA VAL A 548 -19.41 -9.59 0.29
C VAL A 548 -19.55 -9.10 1.73
N ALA A 549 -18.45 -8.70 2.39
CA ALA A 549 -18.52 -8.16 3.74
C ALA A 549 -19.37 -6.88 3.83
N ALA A 550 -19.26 -5.97 2.84
CA ALA A 550 -20.09 -4.78 2.75
C ALA A 550 -21.58 -5.13 2.62
N ARG A 551 -21.91 -6.17 1.85
CA ARG A 551 -23.28 -6.68 1.70
C ARG A 551 -23.84 -7.30 2.98
N ARG A 552 -22.98 -7.94 3.79
CA ARG A 552 -23.38 -8.52 5.10
C ARG A 552 -23.57 -7.43 6.17
N GLY A 553 -22.85 -6.32 6.04
CA GLY A 553 -23.10 -5.08 6.76
C GLY A 553 -21.84 -4.45 7.32
N LEU A 554 -22.04 -3.36 8.07
CA LEU A 554 -20.95 -2.52 8.60
C LEU A 554 -19.94 -3.28 9.47
N GLY A 555 -20.44 -4.17 10.34
CA GLY A 555 -19.63 -5.00 11.23
C GLY A 555 -18.65 -5.87 10.47
N ASP A 556 -19.14 -6.60 9.47
CA ASP A 556 -18.35 -7.53 8.68
C ASP A 556 -17.38 -6.79 7.77
N LEU A 557 -17.78 -5.68 7.16
CA LEU A 557 -16.88 -4.83 6.37
C LEU A 557 -15.73 -4.26 7.23
N GLY A 558 -16.06 -3.79 8.44
CA GLY A 558 -15.06 -3.32 9.40
C GLY A 558 -14.09 -4.42 9.83
N ALA A 559 -14.59 -5.64 10.06
CA ALA A 559 -13.77 -6.81 10.35
C ALA A 559 -12.86 -7.18 9.17
N ALA A 560 -13.40 -7.19 7.95
CA ALA A 560 -12.64 -7.46 6.72
C ALA A 560 -11.51 -6.45 6.52
N TRP A 561 -11.75 -5.15 6.68
CA TRP A 561 -10.69 -4.14 6.55
C TRP A 561 -9.57 -4.29 7.58
N ARG A 562 -9.90 -4.63 8.83
CA ARG A 562 -8.89 -4.89 9.87
C ARG A 562 -8.09 -6.15 9.54
N PHE A 563 -8.78 -7.25 9.27
CA PHE A 563 -8.18 -8.54 8.94
C PHE A 563 -7.24 -8.44 7.75
N LEU A 564 -7.67 -7.86 6.63
CA LEU A 564 -6.84 -7.71 5.43
C LEU A 564 -5.56 -6.90 5.72
N ARG A 565 -5.68 -5.79 6.46
CA ARG A 565 -4.52 -4.96 6.84
C ARG A 565 -3.54 -5.73 7.74
N GLU A 566 -4.05 -6.42 8.76
CA GLU A 566 -3.24 -7.20 9.71
C GLU A 566 -2.58 -8.40 9.03
N ARG A 567 -3.31 -9.09 8.16
CA ARG A 567 -2.79 -10.17 7.32
C ARG A 567 -1.64 -9.69 6.43
N ARG A 568 -1.79 -8.54 5.76
CA ARG A 568 -0.70 -7.96 4.94
C ARG A 568 0.50 -7.55 5.78
N ALA A 569 0.29 -6.91 6.93
CA ALA A 569 1.38 -6.55 7.85
C ALA A 569 2.15 -7.80 8.34
N TYR A 570 1.42 -8.88 8.64
CA TYR A 570 2.01 -10.17 9.00
C TYR A 570 2.81 -10.76 7.85
N ALA A 571 2.23 -10.80 6.65
CA ALA A 571 2.88 -11.31 5.43
C ALA A 571 4.17 -10.53 5.11
N MET A 572 4.14 -9.21 5.20
CA MET A 572 5.33 -8.36 5.00
C MET A 572 6.38 -8.59 6.08
N GLY A 573 5.97 -8.79 7.34
CA GLY A 573 6.88 -9.12 8.44
C GLY A 573 7.63 -10.42 8.18
N ALA A 574 6.91 -11.48 7.80
CA ALA A 574 7.49 -12.77 7.45
C ALA A 574 8.37 -12.70 6.18
N ALA A 575 7.88 -12.08 5.12
CA ALA A 575 8.62 -12.00 3.85
C ALA A 575 9.92 -11.18 3.98
N ARG A 576 9.94 -10.14 4.84
CA ARG A 576 11.11 -9.29 5.04
C ARG A 576 12.06 -9.81 6.13
N SER A 577 11.61 -10.70 7.01
CA SER A 577 12.51 -11.36 7.96
C SER A 577 13.42 -12.35 7.26
N GLY A 578 12.93 -13.05 6.22
CA GLY A 578 13.57 -14.27 5.73
C GLY A 578 13.69 -15.25 6.89
N ASP A 579 14.86 -15.89 7.02
CA ASP A 579 15.15 -16.89 8.06
C ASP A 579 15.48 -16.28 9.42
N ARG A 580 15.51 -14.95 9.51
CA ARG A 580 15.81 -14.26 10.77
C ARG A 580 14.61 -14.35 11.71
N PRO A 581 14.83 -14.61 13.02
CA PRO A 581 13.78 -14.49 14.02
C PRO A 581 13.12 -13.11 13.97
N TRP A 582 11.80 -13.07 13.95
CA TRP A 582 11.04 -11.83 13.89
C TRP A 582 9.82 -11.87 14.81
N ARG A 583 9.33 -10.70 15.18
CA ARG A 583 8.18 -10.55 16.07
C ARG A 583 6.89 -10.61 15.28
N ARG A 584 6.16 -11.71 15.43
CA ARG A 584 4.79 -11.91 14.92
C ARG A 584 3.84 -10.92 15.58
N PHE A 585 3.21 -10.05 14.80
CA PHE A 585 2.24 -9.08 15.30
C PHE A 585 1.19 -8.75 14.22
N PRO A 586 -0.11 -9.02 14.45
CA PRO A 586 -0.67 -9.65 15.64
C PRO A 586 -0.18 -11.11 15.82
N PRO A 587 -0.38 -11.72 17.00
CA PRO A 587 -0.14 -13.14 17.21
C PRO A 587 -0.83 -13.99 16.14
N ARG A 588 -0.20 -15.10 15.79
CA ARG A 588 -0.66 -16.02 14.74
C ARG A 588 -2.06 -16.56 15.01
N GLU A 589 -2.32 -16.95 16.26
CA GLU A 589 -3.61 -17.49 16.72
C GLU A 589 -4.74 -16.47 16.59
N GLU A 590 -4.49 -15.20 16.97
CA GLU A 590 -5.46 -14.12 16.82
C GLU A 590 -5.82 -13.89 15.36
N LEU A 591 -4.83 -13.90 14.47
CA LEU A 591 -5.03 -13.73 13.03
C LEU A 591 -5.81 -14.89 12.42
N ARG A 592 -5.51 -16.13 12.82
CA ARG A 592 -6.28 -17.33 12.43
C ARG A 592 -7.72 -17.29 12.93
N ALA A 593 -7.91 -16.91 14.20
CA ALA A 593 -9.25 -16.76 14.76
C ALA A 593 -10.06 -15.67 14.03
N ALA A 594 -9.42 -14.57 13.65
CA ALA A 594 -10.05 -13.54 12.82
C ALA A 594 -10.40 -14.07 11.42
N SER A 595 -9.54 -14.89 10.81
CA SER A 595 -9.80 -15.53 9.51
C SER A 595 -11.02 -16.45 9.58
N ARG A 596 -11.09 -17.35 10.57
CA ARG A 596 -12.21 -18.28 10.74
C ARG A 596 -13.54 -17.56 10.97
N ARG A 597 -13.56 -16.56 11.86
CA ARG A 597 -14.76 -15.74 12.10
C ARG A 597 -15.23 -15.04 10.83
N LEU A 598 -14.31 -14.54 10.02
CA LEU A 598 -14.64 -13.90 8.75
C LEU A 598 -15.17 -14.91 7.74
N GLU A 599 -14.56 -16.10 7.65
CA GLU A 599 -15.02 -17.18 6.79
C GLU A 599 -16.44 -17.66 7.16
N GLU A 600 -16.70 -17.88 8.45
CA GLU A 600 -18.02 -18.21 8.98
C GLU A 600 -19.05 -17.12 8.67
N ALA A 601 -18.70 -15.85 8.86
CA ALA A 601 -19.61 -14.72 8.59
C ALA A 601 -19.95 -14.58 7.10
N LEU A 602 -18.97 -14.77 6.21
CA LEU A 602 -19.14 -14.54 4.78
C LEU A 602 -19.70 -15.77 4.05
N LEU A 603 -19.33 -16.98 4.48
CA LEU A 603 -19.69 -18.23 3.80
C LEU A 603 -20.67 -19.10 4.58
N GLY A 604 -20.79 -18.96 5.91
CA GLY A 604 -21.61 -19.86 6.76
C GLY A 604 -23.12 -19.71 6.63
N GLY A 605 -23.63 -18.63 6.03
CA GLY A 605 -25.06 -18.44 5.81
C GLY A 605 -25.59 -19.20 4.59
N ALA A 606 -26.09 -20.42 4.78
CA ALA A 606 -26.99 -21.08 3.84
C ALA A 606 -28.41 -20.46 3.90
N ALA A 607 -29.13 -20.53 2.79
CA ALA A 607 -30.53 -20.14 2.56
C ALA A 607 -30.86 -18.65 2.34
N ALA A 608 -30.72 -18.18 1.08
CA ALA A 608 -31.80 -17.49 0.36
C ALA A 608 -31.41 -17.20 -1.11
N ALA A 609 -32.23 -17.73 -2.01
CA ALA A 609 -32.31 -17.44 -3.45
C ALA A 609 -31.30 -18.15 -4.37
N ALA A 610 -31.58 -19.43 -4.58
CA ALA A 610 -31.51 -20.03 -5.91
C ALA A 610 -32.40 -19.29 -6.92
N ALA A 611 -32.08 -19.51 -8.20
CA ALA A 611 -32.78 -19.13 -9.42
C ALA A 611 -32.52 -17.72 -10.01
N VAL A 612 -32.20 -17.80 -11.31
CA VAL A 612 -32.20 -16.79 -12.38
C VAL A 612 -30.83 -16.16 -12.71
N VAL A 613 -30.41 -16.60 -13.89
CA VAL A 613 -29.36 -16.13 -14.80
C VAL A 613 -29.83 -14.83 -15.44
N VAL A 614 -28.97 -13.81 -15.51
CA VAL A 614 -28.65 -13.03 -16.71
C VAL A 614 -27.37 -12.23 -16.43
N ALA A 615 -26.41 -12.31 -17.35
CA ALA A 615 -25.21 -11.50 -17.43
C ALA A 615 -25.57 -10.00 -17.46
N THR A 616 -24.78 -9.04 -16.98
CA THR A 616 -23.62 -8.49 -17.71
C THR A 616 -23.08 -7.30 -16.88
N ALA A 617 -21.85 -6.92 -17.18
CA ALA A 617 -21.04 -5.85 -16.61
C ALA A 617 -21.72 -4.49 -16.42
N VAL A 618 -21.66 -3.93 -15.20
CA VAL A 618 -21.63 -2.48 -14.92
C VAL A 618 -20.82 -2.22 -13.63
N VAL A 619 -19.51 -1.97 -13.76
CA VAL A 619 -18.71 -1.17 -12.79
C VAL A 619 -17.84 -0.14 -13.53
N ALA A 620 -18.19 0.20 -14.77
CA ALA A 620 -17.63 1.34 -15.49
C ALA A 620 -18.77 2.30 -15.86
N ALA A 621 -19.40 2.87 -14.85
CA ALA A 621 -20.35 3.99 -14.98
C ALA A 621 -20.30 4.85 -13.71
N GLY A 622 -19.15 5.49 -13.53
CA GLY A 622 -18.89 6.56 -12.56
C GLY A 622 -17.74 7.48 -12.99
N ALA A 623 -17.29 7.33 -14.23
CA ALA A 623 -16.33 8.20 -14.91
C ALA A 623 -16.91 8.49 -16.30
N GLY A 624 -18.03 9.22 -16.29
CA GLY A 624 -18.73 9.67 -17.48
C GLY A 624 -18.86 11.19 -17.43
N ALA A 625 -17.73 11.88 -17.61
CA ALA A 625 -17.69 13.26 -18.07
C ALA A 625 -16.35 13.48 -18.79
N GLY A 626 -16.38 13.27 -20.12
CA GLY A 626 -15.50 13.85 -21.13
C GLY A 626 -13.98 13.72 -20.96
N TRP A 627 -13.38 12.73 -21.62
CA TRP A 627 -11.98 12.80 -22.05
C TRP A 627 -11.98 13.25 -23.52
N PRO A 628 -11.46 14.43 -23.90
CA PRO A 628 -11.23 14.75 -25.31
C PRO A 628 -9.90 14.12 -25.77
N PRO A 629 -9.80 13.64 -27.01
CA PRO A 629 -8.59 12.99 -27.50
C PRO A 629 -7.44 14.00 -27.60
N ALA A 630 -6.22 13.54 -27.31
CA ALA A 630 -5.01 14.24 -27.69
C ALA A 630 -4.90 14.25 -29.22
N GLY A 631 -4.82 15.44 -29.81
CA GLY A 631 -4.45 15.67 -31.21
C GLY A 631 -3.47 16.86 -31.28
N PRO A 632 -2.53 16.88 -32.24
CA PRO A 632 -1.49 17.89 -32.33
C PRO A 632 -1.94 19.15 -33.11
N GLU A 633 -1.21 20.25 -32.88
CA GLU A 633 -1.14 21.50 -33.66
C GLU A 633 -2.31 22.50 -33.66
N GLY A 634 -1.94 23.77 -33.50
CA GLY A 634 -2.36 24.85 -34.41
C GLY A 634 -3.54 25.73 -33.98
N ALA A 635 -3.20 26.95 -33.55
CA ALA A 635 -3.96 28.21 -33.67
C ALA A 635 -5.47 28.22 -33.36
N LEU A 636 -5.90 29.03 -32.36
CA LEU A 636 -7.07 29.94 -32.41
C LEU A 636 -7.34 30.60 -31.03
N GLY A 637 -7.24 31.93 -30.97
CA GLY A 637 -8.15 32.86 -30.25
C GLY A 637 -8.14 32.94 -28.71
N PRO A 638 -7.79 34.10 -28.09
CA PRO A 638 -7.88 34.30 -26.66
C PRO A 638 -9.33 34.65 -26.26
N GLY A 639 -9.97 33.79 -25.49
CA GLY A 639 -11.28 34.13 -24.92
C GLY A 639 -11.89 32.96 -24.17
N ARG A 640 -12.06 33.15 -22.84
CA ARG A 640 -12.80 32.29 -21.88
C ARG A 640 -12.01 31.35 -20.96
N ALA A 641 -10.74 31.64 -20.68
CA ALA A 641 -10.01 31.06 -19.54
C ALA A 641 -9.58 32.11 -18.48
N ALA A 642 -10.28 33.24 -18.39
CA ALA A 642 -9.89 34.41 -17.58
C ALA A 642 -10.84 34.71 -16.40
N ALA A 643 -11.64 33.75 -15.91
CA ALA A 643 -12.62 34.02 -14.86
C ALA A 643 -12.10 33.87 -13.42
N GLY A 644 -10.86 33.38 -13.21
CA GLY A 644 -10.25 33.25 -11.89
C GLY A 644 -9.19 34.31 -11.55
N TYR A 645 -8.74 35.09 -12.55
CA TYR A 645 -7.67 36.08 -12.40
C TYR A 645 -8.14 37.53 -12.65
N ALA A 646 -9.26 37.73 -13.36
CA ALA A 646 -9.78 39.07 -13.68
C ALA A 646 -10.34 39.86 -12.48
N ALA A 647 -10.55 39.23 -11.32
CA ALA A 647 -11.05 39.92 -10.13
C ALA A 647 -9.99 40.77 -9.40
N ALA A 648 -8.69 40.52 -9.65
CA ALA A 648 -7.61 41.33 -9.09
C ALA A 648 -7.26 42.57 -9.94
N GLU A 649 -7.63 42.56 -11.22
CA GLU A 649 -7.34 43.64 -12.17
C GLU A 649 -8.47 44.68 -12.23
N ALA A 650 -9.73 44.26 -12.00
CA ALA A 650 -10.89 45.16 -11.95
C ALA A 650 -10.88 46.12 -10.74
N VAL A 651 -10.08 45.85 -9.70
CA VAL A 651 -9.92 46.74 -8.53
C VAL A 651 -8.83 47.80 -8.75
N ARG A 652 -7.96 47.65 -9.76
CA ARG A 652 -6.93 48.68 -10.07
C ARG A 652 -7.40 49.81 -10.99
N HIS A 653 -8.52 49.62 -11.69
CA HIS A 653 -9.02 50.61 -12.67
C HIS A 653 -10.24 51.43 -12.20
N ALA A 654 -10.74 51.21 -10.98
CA ALA A 654 -11.92 51.92 -10.48
C ALA A 654 -11.61 53.22 -9.72
N ASP A 655 -10.41 53.36 -9.12
CA ASP A 655 -10.03 54.58 -8.39
C ASP A 655 -8.77 55.19 -9.01
N GLY A 656 -8.93 56.37 -9.61
CA GLY A 656 -7.87 57.13 -10.27
C GLY A 656 -6.78 57.60 -9.30
N TRP A 657 -5.89 56.70 -8.91
CA TRP A 657 -4.68 57.02 -8.17
C TRP A 657 -3.59 57.49 -9.14
N GLN A 658 -3.40 58.81 -9.22
CA GLN A 658 -2.23 59.39 -9.89
C GLN A 658 -0.98 59.07 -9.08
N VAL A 659 0.00 58.42 -9.71
CA VAL A 659 1.34 58.17 -9.14
C VAL A 659 2.11 59.50 -9.12
N PRO A 660 2.55 60.02 -7.96
CA PRO A 660 3.41 61.19 -7.89
C PRO A 660 4.85 60.81 -8.29
N PRO A 661 5.66 61.77 -8.81
CA PRO A 661 7.03 61.50 -9.21
C PRO A 661 7.90 61.12 -8.00
N ALA A 662 8.86 60.22 -8.26
CA ALA A 662 9.74 59.62 -7.28
C ALA A 662 10.75 60.63 -6.73
N ASP A 663 10.44 61.20 -5.56
CA ASP A 663 11.43 61.84 -4.69
C ASP A 663 11.57 61.03 -3.39
N ALA A 664 12.82 60.91 -2.95
CA ALA A 664 13.30 60.02 -1.90
C ALA A 664 12.51 60.12 -0.57
N GLY A 665 11.71 59.09 -0.29
CA GLY A 665 11.10 58.79 1.01
C GLY A 665 11.55 57.41 1.53
N PRO A 666 11.40 57.12 2.83
CA PRO A 666 12.08 56.01 3.49
C PRO A 666 11.64 54.67 2.87
N ALA A 667 12.61 53.78 2.69
CA ALA A 667 12.42 52.45 2.12
C ALA A 667 11.16 51.78 2.67
N LEU A 668 10.15 51.60 1.81
CA LEU A 668 9.04 50.71 2.09
C LEU A 668 9.63 49.33 2.42
N PRO A 669 9.17 48.64 3.48
CA PRO A 669 9.62 47.29 3.77
C PRO A 669 9.31 46.45 2.52
N GLN A 670 10.38 45.95 1.90
CA GLN A 670 10.26 45.08 0.74
C GLN A 670 9.56 43.80 1.19
N PRO A 671 8.50 43.34 0.48
CA PRO A 671 7.91 42.05 0.76
C PRO A 671 8.96 40.96 0.46
N ALA A 672 9.27 40.18 1.49
CA ALA A 672 10.26 39.12 1.48
C ALA A 672 9.59 37.79 1.11
N PRO A 673 9.95 37.12 0.00
CA PRO A 673 9.43 35.78 -0.26
C PRO A 673 10.14 34.72 0.62
N ALA A 674 9.37 33.85 1.29
CA ALA A 674 9.81 32.52 1.79
C ALA A 674 8.64 31.63 2.28
N TYR A 675 8.44 30.47 1.67
CA TYR A 675 7.18 29.71 1.64
C TYR A 675 6.63 29.18 2.99
N ALA A 676 7.46 28.81 3.96
CA ALA A 676 6.98 28.46 5.31
C ALA A 676 7.11 29.62 6.30
N ALA A 677 8.25 30.29 6.31
CA ALA A 677 8.52 31.44 7.18
C ALA A 677 7.51 32.58 6.98
N GLU A 678 7.28 33.00 5.73
CA GLU A 678 6.34 34.06 5.37
C GLU A 678 4.90 33.66 5.67
N ALA A 679 4.52 32.40 5.43
CA ALA A 679 3.19 31.91 5.79
C ALA A 679 2.96 31.99 7.31
N VAL A 680 3.96 31.64 8.11
CA VAL A 680 3.91 31.75 9.57
C VAL A 680 3.87 33.20 10.04
N ASP A 681 4.69 34.07 9.45
CA ASP A 681 4.75 35.48 9.79
C ASP A 681 3.47 36.23 9.38
N HIS A 682 2.91 35.92 8.20
CA HIS A 682 1.60 36.40 7.76
C HIS A 682 0.49 35.97 8.74
N GLY A 683 0.48 34.69 9.13
CA GLY A 683 -0.47 34.20 10.13
C GLY A 683 -0.31 34.87 11.49
N ARG A 684 0.93 35.16 11.92
CA ARG A 684 1.23 35.89 13.15
C ARG A 684 0.75 37.34 13.07
N GLY A 685 1.00 38.02 11.95
CA GLY A 685 0.55 39.38 11.69
C GLY A 685 -0.97 39.50 11.69
N TRP A 686 -1.65 38.59 10.98
CA TRP A 686 -3.11 38.47 10.99
C TRP A 686 -3.64 38.26 12.42
N TYR A 687 -3.07 37.31 13.16
CA TYR A 687 -3.50 37.01 14.53
C TYR A 687 -3.34 38.22 15.47
N ALA A 688 -2.22 38.95 15.36
CA ALA A 688 -1.96 40.14 16.16
C ALA A 688 -2.92 41.30 15.84
N ALA A 689 -3.46 41.34 14.62
CA ALA A 689 -4.43 42.35 14.18
C ALA A 689 -5.88 42.02 14.54
N LEU A 690 -6.17 40.85 15.12
CA LEU A 690 -7.53 40.44 15.44
C LEU A 690 -8.14 41.26 16.59
N PRO A 691 -9.43 41.64 16.49
CA PRO A 691 -10.19 42.13 17.63
C PRO A 691 -10.18 41.11 18.78
N ALA A 692 -10.06 41.57 20.03
CA ALA A 692 -10.02 40.69 21.20
C ALA A 692 -11.24 39.73 21.29
N ALA A 693 -12.40 40.16 20.80
CA ALA A 693 -13.61 39.33 20.73
C ALA A 693 -13.52 38.15 19.75
N GLN A 694 -12.66 38.22 18.73
CA GLN A 694 -12.46 37.18 17.72
C GLN A 694 -11.41 36.15 18.14
N VAL A 695 -10.50 36.50 19.04
CA VAL A 695 -9.40 35.63 19.49
C VAL A 695 -9.89 34.28 20.05
N PRO A 696 -10.92 34.21 20.93
CA PRO A 696 -11.43 32.92 21.42
C PRO A 696 -11.99 32.03 20.31
N TRP A 697 -12.58 32.63 19.27
CA TRP A 697 -13.16 31.89 18.13
C TRP A 697 -12.09 31.28 17.24
N VAL A 698 -10.96 31.96 17.04
CA VAL A 698 -9.80 31.39 16.33
C VAL A 698 -9.23 30.19 17.08
N TRP A 699 -9.10 30.28 18.40
CA TRP A 699 -8.66 29.15 19.22
C TRP A 699 -9.65 27.99 19.17
N ALA A 700 -10.96 28.26 19.33
CA ALA A 700 -12.00 27.24 19.24
C ALA A 700 -12.00 26.54 17.87
N TRP A 701 -11.84 27.31 16.80
CA TRP A 701 -11.72 26.80 15.43
C TRP A 701 -10.47 25.93 15.24
N GLY A 702 -9.31 26.39 15.71
CA GLY A 702 -8.06 25.61 15.63
C GLY A 702 -8.16 24.29 16.39
N VAL A 703 -8.69 24.33 17.62
CA VAL A 703 -8.97 23.13 18.43
C VAL A 703 -9.95 22.20 17.72
N ALA A 704 -10.98 22.75 17.08
CA ALA A 704 -11.95 21.97 16.32
C ALA A 704 -11.31 21.25 15.12
N LEU A 705 -10.52 21.97 14.31
CA LEU A 705 -9.81 21.41 13.16
C LEU A 705 -8.85 20.28 13.59
N VAL A 706 -8.00 20.55 14.59
CA VAL A 706 -7.05 19.58 15.13
C VAL A 706 -7.78 18.36 15.71
N SER A 707 -8.84 18.58 16.49
CA SER A 707 -9.63 17.50 17.09
C SER A 707 -10.26 16.59 16.04
N LEU A 708 -10.86 17.17 14.99
CA LEU A 708 -11.50 16.42 13.93
C LEU A 708 -10.49 15.61 13.10
N LEU A 709 -9.28 16.11 12.88
CA LEU A 709 -8.21 15.36 12.20
C LEU A 709 -7.60 14.28 13.11
N ALA A 710 -7.42 14.55 14.40
CA ALA A 710 -6.81 13.62 15.34
C ALA A 710 -7.73 12.42 15.70
N VAL A 711 -9.05 12.64 15.69
CA VAL A 711 -10.04 11.74 16.29
C VAL A 711 -11.00 11.19 15.23
N GLY A 712 -11.31 9.89 15.36
CA GLY A 712 -12.46 9.32 14.67
C GLY A 712 -12.23 8.83 13.25
N TRP A 713 -10.99 8.67 12.79
CA TRP A 713 -10.68 8.11 11.45
C TRP A 713 -10.38 6.60 11.44
N SER A 714 -10.52 5.91 12.58
CA SER A 714 -10.22 4.49 12.71
C SER A 714 -11.44 3.61 12.44
N VAL A 715 -11.28 2.52 11.69
CA VAL A 715 -12.35 1.53 11.47
C VAL A 715 -12.98 1.09 12.82
N PRO A 716 -14.30 1.27 13.04
CA PRO A 716 -14.99 0.91 14.27
C PRO A 716 -14.90 -0.58 14.56
N HIS A 717 -14.59 -0.94 15.81
CA HIS A 717 -14.49 -2.35 16.23
C HIS A 717 -15.86 -3.01 16.26
N ASP A 718 -16.86 -2.28 16.78
CA ASP A 718 -18.25 -2.68 16.82
C ASP A 718 -19.10 -1.59 16.17
N TYR A 719 -20.07 -2.03 15.37
CA TYR A 719 -21.16 -1.17 14.93
C TYR A 719 -22.43 -1.49 15.72
N PRO A 720 -23.29 -0.48 15.97
CA PRO A 720 -24.57 -0.73 16.59
C PRO A 720 -25.40 -1.69 15.74
N ARG A 721 -25.87 -2.78 16.33
CA ARG A 721 -26.79 -3.73 15.69
C ARG A 721 -28.20 -3.17 15.78
N LEU A 722 -28.91 -3.07 14.65
CA LEU A 722 -30.28 -2.52 14.60
C LEU A 722 -31.22 -3.19 15.62
N ARG A 723 -31.17 -4.52 15.75
CA ARG A 723 -31.98 -5.26 16.74
C ARG A 723 -31.72 -4.84 18.18
N VAL A 724 -30.48 -4.46 18.52
CA VAL A 724 -30.13 -4.01 19.88
C VAL A 724 -30.49 -2.55 20.06
N PHE A 725 -30.36 -1.72 19.02
CA PHE A 725 -30.83 -0.33 19.02
C PHE A 725 -32.33 -0.23 19.30
N LEU A 726 -33.14 -1.07 18.64
CA LEU A 726 -34.60 -1.08 18.82
C LEU A 726 -35.04 -1.52 20.23
N ARG A 727 -34.24 -2.35 20.91
CA ARG A 727 -34.53 -2.81 22.28
C ARG A 727 -34.08 -1.83 23.35
N GLU A 728 -32.96 -1.15 23.13
CA GLU A 728 -32.32 -0.26 24.12
C GLU A 728 -31.82 1.05 23.49
N PRO A 729 -32.72 1.91 22.98
CA PRO A 729 -32.34 3.10 22.21
C PRO A 729 -31.47 4.06 23.02
N GLY A 730 -31.79 4.30 24.30
CA GLY A 730 -31.00 5.18 25.18
C GLY A 730 -29.57 4.70 25.41
N ARG A 731 -29.36 3.40 25.61
CA ARG A 731 -28.00 2.82 25.76
C ARG A 731 -27.23 2.77 24.44
N MET A 732 -27.93 2.81 23.31
CA MET A 732 -27.34 2.70 21.98
C MET A 732 -27.09 4.06 21.30
N ALA A 733 -27.78 5.13 21.71
CA ALA A 733 -27.63 6.47 21.15
C ALA A 733 -26.16 6.94 21.10
N GLY A 734 -25.41 6.72 22.18
CA GLY A 734 -23.99 7.05 22.22
C GLY A 734 -23.10 6.20 21.30
N ARG A 735 -23.48 4.94 21.05
CA ARG A 735 -22.79 4.08 20.06
C ARG A 735 -23.11 4.51 18.63
N VAL A 736 -24.34 4.97 18.37
CA VAL A 736 -24.74 5.54 17.08
C VAL A 736 -23.96 6.84 16.83
N LEU A 737 -23.99 7.80 17.77
CA LEU A 737 -23.22 9.04 17.65
C LEU A 737 -21.72 8.79 17.43
N GLY A 738 -21.15 7.79 18.11
CA GLY A 738 -19.74 7.40 17.94
C GLY A 738 -19.44 6.69 16.60
N ALA A 739 -20.39 5.92 16.07
CA ALA A 739 -20.28 5.20 14.79
C ALA A 739 -20.51 6.10 13.57
N PHE A 740 -21.25 7.20 13.75
CA PHE A 740 -21.51 8.21 12.73
C PHE A 740 -20.75 9.52 12.98
N ALA A 741 -19.78 9.54 13.90
CA ALA A 741 -18.87 10.67 14.06
C ALA A 741 -18.26 11.08 12.70
N PRO A 742 -17.95 12.35 12.44
CA PRO A 742 -17.51 12.84 11.13
C PRO A 742 -16.44 11.99 10.42
N GLY A 743 -15.35 11.63 11.10
CA GLY A 743 -14.30 10.76 10.52
C GLY A 743 -14.70 9.29 10.30
N GLN A 744 -15.86 8.87 10.82
CA GLN A 744 -16.45 7.54 10.66
C GLN A 744 -17.49 7.48 9.54
N LEU A 745 -18.04 8.62 9.14
CA LEU A 745 -19.05 8.70 8.08
C LEU A 745 -18.64 7.97 6.80
N PRO A 746 -17.38 8.07 6.30
CA PRO A 746 -17.00 7.33 5.09
C PRO A 746 -17.13 5.81 5.24
N TYR A 747 -16.81 5.27 6.42
CA TYR A 747 -16.95 3.83 6.69
C TYR A 747 -18.42 3.42 6.81
N ALA A 748 -19.23 4.27 7.46
CA ALA A 748 -20.67 4.08 7.58
C ALA A 748 -21.36 4.10 6.21
N VAL A 749 -21.06 5.10 5.38
CA VAL A 749 -21.59 5.24 4.02
C VAL A 749 -21.18 4.03 3.16
N ALA A 750 -19.93 3.60 3.22
CA ALA A 750 -19.47 2.44 2.45
C ALA A 750 -20.21 1.14 2.83
N GLY A 751 -20.44 0.89 4.12
CA GLY A 751 -21.21 -0.30 4.53
C GLY A 751 -22.70 -0.18 4.25
N LEU A 752 -23.30 1.00 4.36
CA LEU A 752 -24.70 1.23 3.98
C LEU A 752 -24.91 1.07 2.47
N ALA A 753 -24.01 1.62 1.64
CA ALA A 753 -23.99 1.38 0.20
C ALA A 753 -23.81 -0.11 -0.12
N GLY A 754 -23.01 -0.82 0.68
CA GLY A 754 -22.87 -2.27 0.61
C GLY A 754 -24.18 -3.05 0.74
N LEU A 755 -25.11 -2.58 1.58
CA LEU A 755 -26.43 -3.22 1.74
C LEU A 755 -27.31 -3.12 0.48
N LEU A 756 -27.02 -2.17 -0.41
CA LEU A 756 -27.71 -2.00 -1.70
C LEU A 756 -27.15 -2.95 -2.77
N LEU A 757 -26.07 -3.68 -2.49
CA LEU A 757 -25.47 -4.60 -3.45
C LEU A 757 -26.37 -5.82 -3.71
N PRO A 758 -26.46 -6.28 -4.97
CA PRO A 758 -27.31 -7.42 -5.32
C PRO A 758 -26.80 -8.70 -4.66
N ARG A 759 -27.72 -9.63 -4.35
CA ARG A 759 -27.39 -10.96 -3.78
C ARG A 759 -26.38 -11.74 -4.62
N GLY A 760 -26.34 -11.50 -5.93
CA GLY A 760 -25.36 -12.10 -6.85
C GLY A 760 -23.90 -11.84 -6.47
N VAL A 761 -23.62 -10.79 -5.69
CA VAL A 761 -22.29 -10.50 -5.13
C VAL A 761 -21.75 -11.65 -4.28
N ASP A 762 -22.59 -12.41 -3.58
CA ASP A 762 -22.12 -13.56 -2.79
C ASP A 762 -21.41 -14.61 -3.65
N ARG A 763 -21.82 -14.74 -4.92
CA ARG A 763 -21.22 -15.71 -5.86
C ARG A 763 -19.79 -15.34 -6.26
N THR A 764 -19.34 -14.12 -5.93
CA THR A 764 -17.95 -13.70 -6.15
C THR A 764 -16.98 -14.41 -5.19
N LEU A 765 -17.45 -14.85 -4.02
CA LEU A 765 -16.72 -15.74 -3.11
C LEU A 765 -17.25 -17.16 -3.26
N ARG A 766 -16.54 -17.98 -4.02
CA ARG A 766 -16.85 -19.41 -4.12
C ARG A 766 -16.40 -20.11 -2.85
N ARG A 767 -17.27 -20.96 -2.29
CA ARG A 767 -16.85 -21.91 -1.25
C ARG A 767 -15.77 -22.82 -1.83
N ARG A 768 -14.82 -23.16 -0.97
CA ARG A 768 -13.72 -24.07 -1.27
C ARG A 768 -14.20 -25.50 -1.38
#